data_AF-A0A257KMX7-F1
#
_entry.id   AF-A0A257KMX7-F1
#
_cell.length_a   1.000
_cell.length_b   1.000
_cell.length_c   1.000
_cell.angle_alpha   90.00
_cell.angle_beta   90.00
_cell.angle_gamma   90.00
#
_symmetry.space_group_name_H-M   'P 1'
#
loop_
_entity.id
_entity.type
_entity.pdbx_description
1 polymer ?
#
loop_
_entity_poly.entity_id
_entity_poly.type
_entity_poly.pdbx_seq_one_letter_code
_entity_poly.pdbx_strand_id
1 'polypeptide(L)'
;MAGRQRIDRVRRQYNQWVANQTLEDYALRFTAKSARRWSAARVANTALGAISFLALEAIGGTITINYGMTNATAAILVVSVIIFCCGLPIAYHAARSGIDIDLLTRGAGFGYIGSTITSLIYASFTFIFFAIEAVILAAALEMCFDIPRPIGYLISAVVIIPLVTHGITLISRFQLWTQPIWLVLNLAPFVAIAYASRQSFTEWTAYPGLHGDPNGGLDLLLFGTAAAVIFSLVAQIGEQVDFLRFLPRDRRQSKVSWWIALLCAGPGWIIVGAVKLLAGSFLAYFALTHGATPEQAAEPAHMYLEAFRYVLSQPDLALALTGTFVILSQLKINVTNAYAGSIAWSNFFSRLTHSHPGRVVWVVFNVLVALLLMEIGVYKALEQTLALYSNVAIAWVGALVADLVINRPLGLRPQQMEFKRAHLYDINPVGVGAMLAATVMSVSAFYGLFGPTAKALSPFVALVTALVTAPIIAYATGGKYYIARKPKRAWQNVEAIQCCICEHTFEHEDMAHCPAYAGPICSLCCSLDARCHDLCKPHARVDAQIAAAFGGIVPEPLLARLNSQLGHYLSVFLAAAGLVGLTLALIYLQTSAASPGDSTAVSDVLWKVFFALAIIIGVVAWLFVLAKQSRRAAEAETQRQTTLLMQEIEAHKRTDAELQRAKEVAESANLAKSRYVVGLSHELRSPLNAISGYAQLLEQDDSLQTRPREQVRVVKRSADHLSGLIDGILDISKIEAGRLYLSRDEVRLTDFLDQLVGMFRLQATAKGIEFIFRRPPVLPAVVYADEKRLRQILINLLSNAIKFTQDGNVQFVIHYRSPVAEFEIIDTGPGIRADDLERIFAPFERGALGAAQPHTGTGLGLTISKLLAGVMGGDIRVSSEVGTGSTFRVKMLLSEVNNPTRTAPIEAPILGYHGPRKTILVTDDDPSQRDLLRQVLTPLGFILLSAPDGPACLSLAQHCRPDMFLLDISMPGMDGWTVAETLRATGHHQARILMVSASALEAHGAPLAQPFHDGYLMKPVELPRLLEMIGQLLKIEWRYDRDETAAEQHWTPDDTCPPAHRIDQLISLGEMGHIRAIQMKLDEIGAEHPEHMAFVAQMRMLIDRFDLDQYMSLLKTLQTHDS
;
A
#
# COMPACT_ATOMS: atom_id res chain seq x y z
N MET A 1 -0.76 7.32 -32.21
CA MET A 1 -0.03 7.06 -30.96
C MET A 1 -0.53 5.74 -30.39
N ALA A 2 0.29 4.68 -30.40
CA ALA A 2 -0.13 3.36 -29.92
C ALA A 2 -0.38 3.40 -28.41
N GLY A 3 -1.55 2.90 -27.98
CA GLY A 3 -2.04 2.97 -26.60
C GLY A 3 -1.03 2.44 -25.59
N ARG A 4 -0.65 3.30 -24.64
CA ARG A 4 0.11 2.88 -23.45
C ARG A 4 -0.81 2.03 -22.60
N GLN A 5 -0.72 0.71 -22.75
CA GLN A 5 -1.33 -0.23 -21.81
C GLN A 5 -0.59 -0.07 -20.47
N ARG A 6 -1.11 0.78 -19.58
CA ARG A 6 -0.56 0.99 -18.24
C ARG A 6 -0.95 -0.22 -17.38
N ILE A 7 -0.08 -1.22 -17.36
CA ILE A 7 -0.23 -2.38 -16.47
C ILE A 7 0.27 -1.97 -15.10
N ASP A 8 -0.56 -2.12 -14.06
CA ASP A 8 -0.14 -1.84 -12.69
C ASP A 8 1.01 -2.76 -12.28
N ARG A 9 2.05 -2.14 -11.70
CA ARG A 9 3.26 -2.81 -11.26
C ARG A 9 2.99 -3.51 -9.93
N VAL A 10 2.41 -4.70 -9.99
CA VAL A 10 2.34 -5.57 -8.82
C VAL A 10 3.72 -6.16 -8.57
N ARG A 11 4.31 -5.88 -7.41
CA ARG A 11 5.59 -6.47 -6.99
C ARG A 11 5.44 -7.98 -6.99
N ARG A 12 6.24 -8.66 -7.81
CA ARG A 12 6.21 -10.13 -7.87
C ARG A 12 6.93 -10.66 -6.63
N GLN A 13 6.16 -11.10 -5.63
CA GLN A 13 6.69 -11.88 -4.53
C GLN A 13 7.10 -13.24 -5.10
N TYR A 14 8.40 -13.40 -5.39
CA TYR A 14 8.93 -14.72 -5.69
C TYR A 14 8.70 -15.61 -4.48
N ASN A 15 8.34 -16.88 -4.71
CA ASN A 15 8.42 -17.89 -3.67
C ASN A 15 9.83 -17.84 -3.05
N GLN A 16 10.00 -17.98 -1.73
CA GLN A 16 11.30 -17.76 -1.06
C GLN A 16 12.45 -18.54 -1.72
N TRP A 17 12.13 -19.70 -2.31
CA TRP A 17 13.07 -20.55 -3.03
C TRP A 17 13.57 -19.91 -4.33
N VAL A 18 12.69 -19.25 -5.09
CA VAL A 18 13.02 -18.56 -6.37
C VAL A 18 13.81 -17.26 -6.13
N ALA A 19 13.64 -16.63 -4.96
CA ALA A 19 14.42 -15.44 -4.58
C ALA A 19 15.87 -15.77 -4.20
N ASN A 20 16.14 -17.00 -3.72
CA ASN A 20 17.47 -17.42 -3.31
C ASN A 20 18.29 -17.86 -4.52
N GLN A 21 19.18 -16.98 -4.99
CA GLN A 21 20.06 -17.22 -6.15
C GLN A 21 20.93 -18.48 -5.99
N THR A 22 21.22 -18.90 -4.76
CA THR A 22 22.00 -20.11 -4.46
C THR A 22 21.19 -21.39 -4.66
N LEU A 23 19.88 -21.37 -4.37
CA LEU A 23 18.98 -22.50 -4.60
C LEU A 23 18.56 -22.59 -6.08
N GLU A 24 18.39 -21.45 -6.74
CA GLU A 24 18.06 -21.37 -8.17
C GLU A 24 19.25 -21.52 -9.11
N ASP A 25 20.47 -21.27 -8.63
CA ASP A 25 21.73 -21.42 -9.37
C ASP A 25 21.71 -20.81 -10.78
N TYR A 26 21.12 -19.61 -10.88
CA TYR A 26 20.93 -18.87 -12.14
C TYR A 26 20.15 -19.65 -13.22
N ALA A 27 19.26 -20.58 -12.84
CA ALA A 27 18.28 -21.12 -13.78
C ALA A 27 17.54 -19.98 -14.49
N LEU A 28 17.39 -20.08 -15.82
CA LEU A 28 16.76 -19.07 -16.70
C LEU A 28 17.53 -17.76 -16.91
N ARG A 29 18.70 -17.58 -16.29
CA ARG A 29 19.44 -16.32 -16.29
C ARG A 29 20.86 -16.47 -16.79
N PHE A 30 21.40 -15.35 -17.27
CA PHE A 30 22.82 -15.17 -17.45
C PHE A 30 23.56 -15.36 -16.11
N THR A 31 24.68 -16.07 -16.12
CA THR A 31 25.53 -16.20 -14.93
C THR A 31 26.27 -14.89 -14.70
N ALA A 32 25.83 -14.11 -13.70
CA ALA A 32 26.40 -12.82 -13.34
C ALA A 32 27.92 -12.90 -13.15
N LYS A 33 28.66 -11.82 -13.45
CA LYS A 33 30.12 -11.77 -13.26
C LYS A 33 30.50 -12.01 -11.81
N SER A 34 29.70 -11.50 -10.88
CA SER A 34 29.86 -11.71 -9.43
C SER A 34 29.72 -13.19 -9.01
N ALA A 35 28.98 -14.01 -9.78
CA ALA A 35 28.78 -15.42 -9.51
C ALA A 35 29.96 -16.30 -9.96
N ARG A 36 30.79 -15.82 -10.89
CA ARG A 36 31.94 -16.56 -11.45
C ARG A 36 33.19 -16.43 -10.58
N ARG A 37 33.01 -16.71 -9.29
CA ARG A 37 34.02 -16.52 -8.22
C ARG A 37 34.93 -17.74 -7.98
N TRP A 38 34.56 -18.91 -8.51
CA TRP A 38 35.33 -20.14 -8.29
C TRP A 38 36.59 -20.17 -9.15
N SER A 39 37.66 -20.79 -8.64
CA SER A 39 38.89 -20.96 -9.42
C SER A 39 38.65 -21.85 -10.64
N ALA A 40 39.39 -21.59 -11.72
CA ALA A 40 39.29 -22.36 -12.97
C ALA A 40 39.51 -23.87 -12.73
N ALA A 41 40.45 -24.22 -11.84
CA ALA A 41 40.72 -25.60 -11.43
C ALA A 41 39.52 -26.25 -10.71
N ARG A 42 38.80 -25.51 -9.85
CA ARG A 42 37.63 -26.06 -9.14
C ARG A 42 36.47 -26.35 -10.10
N VAL A 43 36.23 -25.43 -11.04
CA VAL A 43 35.21 -25.62 -12.10
C VAL A 43 35.56 -26.84 -12.95
N ALA A 44 36.83 -26.94 -13.39
CA ALA A 44 37.30 -28.09 -14.16
C ALA A 44 37.16 -29.42 -13.40
N ASN A 45 37.53 -29.46 -12.12
CA ASN A 45 37.38 -30.69 -11.33
C ASN A 45 35.92 -31.08 -11.12
N THR A 46 35.02 -30.10 -10.96
CA THR A 46 33.58 -30.37 -10.78
C THR A 46 32.98 -30.93 -12.07
N ALA A 47 33.35 -30.36 -13.23
CA ALA A 47 32.94 -30.84 -14.54
C ALA A 47 33.49 -32.25 -14.85
N LEU A 48 34.76 -32.53 -14.53
CA LEU A 48 35.35 -33.87 -14.64
C LEU A 48 34.66 -34.89 -13.73
N GLY A 49 34.07 -34.46 -12.61
CA GLY A 49 33.26 -35.31 -11.74
C GLY A 49 32.05 -35.93 -12.46
N ALA A 50 31.54 -35.28 -13.51
CA ALA A 50 30.48 -35.82 -14.37
C ALA A 50 30.95 -36.96 -15.28
N ILE A 51 32.25 -37.31 -15.31
CA ILE A 51 32.80 -38.42 -16.12
C ILE A 51 32.80 -39.74 -15.30
N SER A 52 32.32 -39.72 -14.06
CA SER A 52 32.28 -40.91 -13.21
C SER A 52 31.28 -41.97 -13.65
N PHE A 53 30.37 -41.64 -14.55
CA PHE A 53 29.28 -42.50 -15.00
C PHE A 53 29.77 -43.77 -15.67
N LEU A 54 29.10 -44.89 -15.38
CA LEU A 54 29.53 -46.23 -15.79
C LEU A 54 28.81 -46.71 -17.06
N ALA A 55 27.85 -45.96 -17.59
CA ALA A 55 27.29 -46.27 -18.91
C ALA A 55 28.35 -46.23 -20.02
N LEU A 56 29.47 -45.50 -19.86
CA LEU A 56 30.57 -45.57 -20.83
C LEU A 56 31.20 -46.96 -20.87
N GLU A 57 31.48 -47.56 -19.71
CA GLU A 57 32.02 -48.90 -19.63
C GLU A 57 31.02 -49.92 -20.18
N ALA A 58 29.73 -49.78 -19.85
CA ALA A 58 28.66 -50.62 -20.37
C ALA A 58 28.55 -50.54 -21.90
N ILE A 59 28.53 -49.33 -22.46
CA ILE A 59 28.48 -49.10 -23.92
C ILE A 59 29.73 -49.69 -24.58
N GLY A 60 30.92 -49.41 -24.05
CA GLY A 60 32.19 -49.90 -24.57
C GLY A 60 32.30 -51.42 -24.57
N GLY A 61 31.83 -52.05 -23.50
CA GLY A 61 31.71 -53.51 -23.40
C GLY A 61 30.73 -54.08 -24.42
N THR A 62 29.51 -53.53 -24.46
CA THR A 62 28.43 -54.00 -25.35
C THR A 62 28.82 -53.93 -26.83
N ILE A 63 29.40 -52.81 -27.30
CA ILE A 63 29.82 -52.69 -28.70
C ILE A 63 30.99 -53.61 -29.04
N THR A 64 31.86 -53.91 -28.07
CA THR A 64 33.00 -54.82 -28.27
C THR A 64 32.53 -56.26 -28.36
N ILE A 65 31.65 -56.68 -27.45
CA ILE A 65 31.04 -58.02 -27.43
C ILE A 65 30.31 -58.27 -28.76
N ASN A 66 29.52 -57.30 -29.23
CA ASN A 66 28.71 -57.49 -30.44
C ASN A 66 29.49 -57.32 -31.74
N TYR A 67 30.33 -56.29 -31.86
CA TYR A 67 30.91 -55.84 -33.13
C TYR A 67 32.42 -56.06 -33.26
N GLY A 68 33.07 -56.54 -32.20
CA GLY A 68 34.51 -56.80 -32.16
C GLY A 68 35.35 -55.56 -31.86
N MET A 69 36.61 -55.80 -31.49
CA MET A 69 37.52 -54.75 -31.02
C MET A 69 37.89 -53.74 -32.12
N THR A 70 38.10 -54.19 -33.36
CA THR A 70 38.46 -53.31 -34.49
C THR A 70 37.39 -52.26 -34.76
N ASN A 71 36.14 -52.71 -34.92
CA ASN A 71 35.01 -51.82 -35.22
C ASN A 71 34.68 -50.91 -34.04
N ALA A 72 34.69 -51.46 -32.81
CA ALA A 72 34.47 -50.69 -31.60
C ALA A 72 35.51 -49.57 -31.43
N THR A 73 36.80 -49.87 -31.58
CA THR A 73 37.88 -48.88 -31.45
C THR A 73 37.79 -47.80 -32.51
N ALA A 74 37.57 -48.19 -33.76
CA ALA A 74 37.39 -47.22 -34.85
C ALA A 74 36.21 -46.29 -34.58
N ALA A 75 35.07 -46.83 -34.15
CA ALA A 75 33.89 -46.05 -33.78
C ALA A 75 34.17 -45.10 -32.60
N ILE A 76 34.79 -45.59 -31.53
CA ILE A 76 35.16 -44.79 -30.36
C ILE A 76 36.04 -43.61 -30.76
N LEU A 77 37.11 -43.85 -31.52
CA LEU A 77 38.05 -42.79 -31.90
C LEU A 77 37.40 -41.75 -32.82
N VAL A 78 36.72 -42.19 -33.89
CA VAL A 78 36.11 -41.28 -34.87
C VAL A 78 35.03 -40.43 -34.22
N VAL A 79 34.10 -41.05 -33.47
CA VAL A 79 33.00 -40.31 -32.83
C VAL A 79 33.53 -39.41 -31.72
N SER A 80 34.56 -39.83 -30.98
CA SER A 80 35.18 -38.97 -29.95
C SER A 80 35.80 -37.71 -30.54
N VAL A 81 36.48 -37.81 -31.68
CA VAL A 81 37.03 -36.64 -32.39
C VAL A 81 35.90 -35.71 -32.85
N ILE A 82 34.80 -36.28 -33.38
CA ILE A 82 33.64 -35.49 -33.81
C ILE A 82 33.00 -34.76 -32.63
N ILE A 83 32.72 -35.45 -31.52
CA ILE A 83 32.16 -34.87 -30.29
C ILE A 83 33.09 -33.77 -29.76
N PHE A 84 34.40 -33.99 -29.74
CA PHE A 84 35.38 -32.99 -29.33
C PHE A 84 35.31 -31.73 -30.22
N CYS A 85 35.31 -31.92 -31.54
CA CYS A 85 35.27 -30.82 -32.51
C CYS A 85 33.95 -30.03 -32.44
N CYS A 86 32.82 -30.71 -32.20
CA CYS A 86 31.52 -30.07 -31.98
C CYS A 86 31.46 -29.35 -30.61
N GLY A 87 32.03 -29.95 -29.57
CA GLY A 87 31.99 -29.43 -28.20
C GLY A 87 32.87 -28.20 -28.00
N LEU A 88 34.01 -28.09 -28.68
CA LEU A 88 34.94 -26.97 -28.53
C LEU A 88 34.34 -25.58 -28.80
N PRO A 89 33.67 -25.31 -29.95
CA PRO A 89 33.06 -24.01 -30.20
C PRO A 89 31.91 -23.71 -29.22
N ILE A 90 31.11 -24.72 -28.88
CA ILE A 90 30.02 -24.60 -27.90
C ILE A 90 30.58 -24.16 -26.54
N ALA A 91 31.55 -24.91 -26.02
CA ALA A 91 32.21 -24.65 -24.75
C ALA A 91 32.88 -23.25 -24.72
N TYR A 92 33.61 -22.90 -25.78
CA TYR A 92 34.26 -21.58 -25.89
C TYR A 92 33.26 -20.43 -25.78
N HIS A 93 32.15 -20.51 -26.52
CA HIS A 93 31.15 -19.45 -26.56
C HIS A 93 30.33 -19.37 -25.26
N ALA A 94 30.00 -20.52 -24.68
CA ALA A 94 29.34 -20.61 -23.39
C ALA A 94 30.20 -20.03 -22.27
N ALA A 95 31.48 -20.42 -22.15
CA ALA A 95 32.39 -19.93 -21.12
C ALA A 95 32.65 -18.42 -21.24
N ARG A 96 32.91 -17.94 -22.47
CA ARG A 96 33.19 -16.53 -22.74
C ARG A 96 32.01 -15.63 -22.37
N SER A 97 30.79 -16.11 -22.60
CA SER A 97 29.56 -15.37 -22.34
C SER A 97 28.96 -15.71 -20.98
N GLY A 98 29.36 -16.80 -20.33
CA GLY A 98 28.71 -17.46 -19.18
C GLY A 98 27.20 -17.57 -19.31
N ILE A 99 26.83 -18.32 -20.34
CA ILE A 99 25.47 -18.72 -20.66
C ILE A 99 25.42 -20.25 -20.66
N ASP A 100 24.27 -20.81 -20.30
CA ASP A 100 24.01 -22.24 -20.39
C ASP A 100 23.79 -22.67 -21.85
N ILE A 101 23.61 -23.98 -22.06
CA ILE A 101 23.42 -24.54 -23.40
C ILE A 101 22.11 -24.06 -24.05
N ASP A 102 21.06 -23.81 -23.26
CA ASP A 102 19.79 -23.30 -23.77
C ASP A 102 19.90 -21.85 -24.25
N LEU A 103 20.46 -20.95 -23.44
CA LEU A 103 20.69 -19.54 -23.78
C LEU A 103 21.63 -19.39 -24.98
N LEU A 104 22.64 -20.25 -25.08
CA LEU A 104 23.51 -20.33 -26.26
C LEU A 104 22.70 -20.71 -27.52
N THR A 105 21.90 -21.77 -27.42
CA THR A 105 21.06 -22.25 -28.53
C THR A 105 20.03 -21.20 -28.96
N ARG A 106 19.46 -20.50 -27.99
CA ARG A 106 18.49 -19.42 -28.16
C ARG A 106 19.05 -18.23 -28.94
N GLY A 107 20.26 -17.79 -28.60
CA GLY A 107 20.95 -16.69 -29.29
C GLY A 107 21.66 -17.11 -30.59
N ALA A 108 21.75 -18.42 -30.82
CA ALA A 108 22.13 -19.01 -32.09
C ALA A 108 20.90 -19.13 -33.01
N GLY A 109 20.94 -20.07 -33.96
CA GLY A 109 19.93 -20.23 -35.00
C GLY A 109 18.51 -20.61 -34.55
N PHE A 110 18.16 -20.71 -33.26
CA PHE A 110 16.87 -21.30 -32.85
C PHE A 110 15.79 -20.29 -32.43
N GLY A 111 16.16 -19.14 -31.84
CA GLY A 111 15.19 -18.17 -31.31
C GLY A 111 14.62 -18.57 -29.94
N TYR A 112 13.68 -17.77 -29.43
CA TYR A 112 13.19 -17.87 -28.05
C TYR A 112 12.34 -19.11 -27.78
N ILE A 113 11.32 -19.37 -28.59
CA ILE A 113 10.46 -20.56 -28.49
C ILE A 113 11.12 -21.76 -29.19
N GLY A 114 11.89 -21.55 -30.26
CA GLY A 114 12.62 -22.63 -30.92
C GLY A 114 13.60 -23.37 -30.00
N SER A 115 14.27 -22.66 -29.07
CA SER A 115 15.16 -23.30 -28.09
C SER A 115 14.41 -24.16 -27.04
N THR A 116 13.09 -24.06 -26.95
CA THR A 116 12.27 -24.98 -26.14
C THR A 116 12.35 -26.42 -26.65
N ILE A 117 12.44 -26.61 -27.98
CA ILE A 117 12.59 -27.96 -28.56
C ILE A 117 13.94 -28.57 -28.13
N THR A 118 15.00 -27.77 -28.14
CA THR A 118 16.34 -28.23 -27.76
C THR A 118 16.46 -28.45 -26.26
N SER A 119 15.77 -27.64 -25.43
CA SER A 119 15.64 -27.91 -24.00
C SER A 119 14.94 -29.24 -23.71
N LEU A 120 13.94 -29.63 -24.51
CA LEU A 120 13.27 -30.92 -24.36
C LEU A 120 14.18 -32.08 -24.77
N ILE A 121 14.94 -31.95 -25.86
CA ILE A 121 15.96 -32.94 -26.27
C ILE A 121 16.98 -33.13 -25.14
N TYR A 122 17.48 -32.02 -24.58
CA TYR A 122 18.43 -32.05 -23.47
C TYR A 122 17.83 -32.60 -22.17
N ALA A 123 16.60 -32.22 -21.81
CA ALA A 123 15.91 -32.81 -20.66
C ALA A 123 15.73 -34.33 -20.83
N SER A 124 15.42 -34.78 -22.06
CA SER A 124 15.29 -36.21 -22.39
C SER A 124 16.58 -36.98 -22.17
N PHE A 125 17.72 -36.43 -22.59
CA PHE A 125 19.02 -36.97 -22.25
C PHE A 125 19.18 -37.21 -20.76
N THR A 126 18.91 -36.19 -19.95
CA THR A 126 19.20 -36.22 -18.52
C THR A 126 18.36 -37.27 -17.77
N PHE A 127 17.07 -37.44 -18.09
CA PHE A 127 16.27 -38.49 -17.43
C PHE A 127 16.55 -39.90 -17.98
N ILE A 128 16.93 -40.03 -19.27
CA ILE A 128 17.33 -41.32 -19.86
C ILE A 128 18.60 -41.80 -19.17
N PHE A 129 19.64 -40.97 -19.13
CA PHE A 129 20.90 -41.34 -18.48
C PHE A 129 20.76 -41.46 -16.97
N PHE A 130 19.93 -40.65 -16.31
CA PHE A 130 19.60 -40.86 -14.90
C PHE A 130 19.00 -42.26 -14.68
N ALA A 131 18.05 -42.69 -15.53
CA ALA A 131 17.46 -44.01 -15.42
C ALA A 131 18.50 -45.12 -15.63
N ILE A 132 19.37 -45.01 -16.64
CA ILE A 132 20.44 -45.99 -16.91
C ILE A 132 21.37 -46.16 -15.69
N GLU A 133 21.89 -45.04 -15.19
CA GLU A 133 22.83 -45.04 -14.06
C GLU A 133 22.13 -45.51 -12.77
N ALA A 134 20.86 -45.14 -12.55
CA ALA A 134 20.09 -45.68 -11.43
C ALA A 134 19.80 -47.19 -11.55
N VAL A 135 19.66 -47.75 -12.76
CA VAL A 135 19.61 -49.21 -12.96
C VAL A 135 20.93 -49.87 -12.58
N ILE A 136 22.08 -49.30 -12.98
CA ILE A 136 23.40 -49.80 -12.60
C ILE A 136 23.58 -49.74 -11.07
N LEU A 137 23.12 -48.66 -10.43
CA LEU A 137 23.14 -48.53 -8.98
C LEU A 137 22.27 -49.58 -8.29
N ALA A 138 21.06 -49.82 -8.79
CA ALA A 138 20.16 -50.83 -8.25
C ALA A 138 20.74 -52.25 -8.38
N ALA A 139 21.43 -52.56 -9.48
CA ALA A 139 22.14 -53.83 -9.65
C ALA A 139 23.25 -54.01 -8.61
N ALA A 140 24.01 -52.94 -8.29
CA ALA A 140 25.01 -53.00 -7.22
C ALA A 140 24.37 -53.16 -5.83
N LEU A 141 23.22 -52.55 -5.58
CA LEU A 141 22.48 -52.71 -4.31
C LEU A 141 21.92 -54.12 -4.15
N GLU A 142 21.41 -54.73 -5.23
CA GLU A 142 21.01 -56.14 -5.28
C GLU A 142 22.21 -57.03 -4.98
N MET A 143 23.35 -56.81 -5.66
CA MET A 143 24.56 -57.62 -5.52
C MET A 143 25.23 -57.51 -4.13
N CYS A 144 25.19 -56.35 -3.48
CA CYS A 144 25.88 -56.13 -2.19
C CYS A 144 25.00 -56.35 -0.96
N PHE A 145 23.68 -56.15 -1.08
CA PHE A 145 22.76 -56.12 0.06
C PHE A 145 21.49 -56.95 -0.14
N ASP A 146 21.37 -57.71 -1.24
CA ASP A 146 20.19 -58.49 -1.62
C ASP A 146 18.90 -57.65 -1.67
N ILE A 147 19.01 -56.36 -2.01
CA ILE A 147 17.86 -55.45 -2.13
C ILE A 147 17.09 -55.75 -3.44
N PRO A 148 15.77 -55.98 -3.40
CA PRO A 148 14.97 -56.19 -4.61
C PRO A 148 15.03 -54.99 -5.56
N ARG A 149 15.10 -55.24 -6.88
CA ARG A 149 15.27 -54.20 -7.91
C ARG A 149 14.30 -53.02 -7.82
N PRO A 150 12.98 -53.19 -7.63
CA PRO A 150 12.06 -52.03 -7.53
C PRO A 150 12.38 -51.12 -6.33
N ILE A 151 12.76 -51.73 -5.19
CA ILE A 151 13.21 -50.99 -4.01
C ILE A 151 14.56 -50.32 -4.29
N GLY A 152 15.46 -51.01 -4.99
CA GLY A 152 16.73 -50.47 -5.47
C GLY A 152 16.56 -49.24 -6.36
N TYR A 153 15.60 -49.25 -7.29
CA TYR A 153 15.26 -48.10 -8.15
C TYR A 153 14.78 -46.90 -7.32
N LEU A 154 13.88 -47.14 -6.36
CA LEU A 154 13.37 -46.09 -5.47
C LEU A 154 14.49 -45.47 -4.62
N ILE A 155 15.34 -46.28 -4.00
CA ILE A 155 16.49 -45.81 -3.20
C ILE A 155 17.43 -44.98 -4.07
N SER A 156 17.79 -45.50 -5.24
CA SER A 156 18.68 -44.86 -6.22
C SER A 156 18.15 -43.50 -6.68
N ALA A 157 16.83 -43.37 -6.84
CA ALA A 157 16.17 -42.13 -7.24
C ALA A 157 16.12 -41.10 -6.09
N VAL A 158 15.69 -41.51 -4.90
CA VAL A 158 15.40 -40.59 -3.77
C VAL A 158 16.66 -40.02 -3.13
N VAL A 159 17.73 -40.82 -3.01
CA VAL A 159 19.00 -40.41 -2.36
C VAL A 159 19.63 -39.19 -3.05
N ILE A 160 19.36 -38.98 -4.34
CA ILE A 160 19.95 -37.90 -5.13
C ILE A 160 19.35 -36.52 -4.81
N ILE A 161 18.06 -36.47 -4.47
CA ILE A 161 17.32 -35.22 -4.24
C ILE A 161 18.03 -34.29 -3.22
N PRO A 162 18.37 -34.74 -1.99
CA PRO A 162 19.02 -33.87 -1.02
C PRO A 162 20.39 -33.35 -1.50
N LEU A 163 21.14 -34.14 -2.28
CA LEU A 163 22.47 -33.78 -2.78
C LEU A 163 22.44 -32.68 -3.85
N VAL A 164 21.31 -32.51 -4.56
CA VAL A 164 21.16 -31.54 -5.68
C VAL A 164 20.49 -30.22 -5.25
N THR A 165 19.71 -30.23 -4.16
CA THR A 165 18.91 -29.09 -3.70
C THR A 165 19.70 -27.79 -3.55
N HIS A 166 20.95 -27.87 -3.11
CA HIS A 166 21.83 -26.70 -2.88
C HIS A 166 22.71 -26.32 -4.10
N GLY A 167 22.42 -26.89 -5.27
CA GLY A 167 23.03 -26.49 -6.55
C GLY A 167 24.52 -26.77 -6.63
N ILE A 168 25.24 -26.02 -7.45
CA ILE A 168 26.66 -26.26 -7.75
C ILE A 168 27.57 -26.26 -6.52
N THR A 169 27.20 -25.56 -5.44
CA THR A 169 28.04 -25.46 -4.24
C THR A 169 28.19 -26.80 -3.52
N LEU A 170 27.07 -27.50 -3.28
CA LEU A 170 27.09 -28.82 -2.63
C LEU A 170 27.66 -29.88 -3.59
N ILE A 171 27.27 -29.81 -4.86
CA ILE A 171 27.79 -30.71 -5.91
C ILE A 171 29.32 -30.61 -5.98
N SER A 172 29.88 -29.40 -6.08
CA SER A 172 31.34 -29.20 -6.16
C SER A 172 32.07 -29.76 -4.93
N ARG A 173 31.51 -29.59 -3.72
CA ARG A 173 32.10 -30.16 -2.49
C ARG A 173 32.06 -31.69 -2.49
N PHE A 174 30.92 -32.27 -2.86
CA PHE A 174 30.76 -33.72 -2.97
C PHE A 174 31.73 -34.30 -4.01
N GLN A 175 31.82 -33.68 -5.19
CA GLN A 175 32.73 -34.13 -6.25
C GLN A 175 34.20 -34.06 -5.79
N LEU A 176 34.63 -32.96 -5.16
CA LEU A 176 36.00 -32.79 -4.67
C LEU A 176 36.41 -33.84 -3.64
N TRP A 177 35.54 -34.13 -2.67
CA TRP A 177 35.86 -35.08 -1.59
C TRP A 177 35.91 -36.53 -2.07
N THR A 178 35.02 -36.88 -3.00
CA THR A 178 34.90 -38.25 -3.53
C THR A 178 35.90 -38.57 -4.63
N GLN A 179 36.50 -37.55 -5.29
CA GLN A 179 37.37 -37.75 -6.45
C GLN A 179 38.58 -38.67 -6.21
N PRO A 180 39.36 -38.53 -5.13
CA PRO A 180 40.54 -39.36 -4.92
C PRO A 180 40.19 -40.83 -4.71
N ILE A 181 39.16 -41.09 -3.89
CA ILE A 181 38.66 -42.45 -3.61
C ILE A 181 38.18 -43.10 -4.90
N TRP A 182 37.37 -42.36 -5.67
CA TRP A 182 36.87 -42.82 -6.96
C TRP A 182 38.00 -43.15 -7.94
N LEU A 183 39.02 -42.29 -8.05
CA LEU A 183 40.12 -42.49 -8.99
C LEU A 183 40.98 -43.70 -8.64
N VAL A 184 41.25 -43.92 -7.34
CA VAL A 184 41.96 -45.11 -6.86
C VAL A 184 41.16 -46.37 -7.18
N LEU A 185 39.88 -46.40 -6.84
CA LEU A 185 39.02 -47.58 -7.09
C LEU A 185 38.83 -47.86 -8.59
N ASN A 186 38.76 -46.82 -9.43
CA ASN A 186 38.64 -46.97 -10.87
C ASN A 186 39.92 -47.60 -11.47
N LEU A 187 41.09 -47.08 -11.13
CA LEU A 187 42.36 -47.47 -11.77
C LEU A 187 43.00 -48.74 -11.18
N ALA A 188 42.75 -49.05 -9.90
CA ALA A 188 43.41 -50.15 -9.22
C ALA A 188 43.27 -51.51 -9.93
N PRO A 189 42.07 -51.93 -10.40
CA PRO A 189 41.92 -53.19 -11.12
C PRO A 189 42.76 -53.26 -12.40
N PHE A 190 42.79 -52.18 -13.19
CA PHE A 190 43.56 -52.14 -14.44
C PHE A 190 45.07 -52.24 -14.19
N VAL A 191 45.58 -51.51 -13.21
CA VAL A 191 47.01 -51.54 -12.85
C VAL A 191 47.41 -52.93 -12.38
N ALA A 192 46.57 -53.57 -11.57
CA ALA A 192 46.83 -54.90 -11.05
C ALA A 192 46.73 -55.99 -12.13
N ILE A 193 45.71 -55.94 -13.01
CA ILE A 193 45.60 -56.87 -14.15
C ILE A 193 46.78 -56.69 -15.12
N ALA A 194 47.20 -55.44 -15.41
CA ALA A 194 48.35 -55.17 -16.27
C ALA A 194 49.67 -55.72 -15.69
N TYR A 195 49.79 -55.77 -14.36
CA TYR A 195 50.92 -56.38 -13.67
C TYR A 195 50.85 -57.92 -13.70
N ALA A 196 49.65 -58.49 -13.49
CA ALA A 196 49.45 -59.93 -13.36
C ALA A 196 49.34 -60.70 -14.69
N SER A 197 48.69 -60.15 -15.73
CA SER A 197 48.50 -60.81 -17.02
C SER A 197 48.57 -59.83 -18.19
N ARG A 198 49.79 -59.56 -18.66
CA ARG A 198 50.02 -58.73 -19.85
C ARG A 198 49.44 -59.35 -21.13
N GLN A 199 49.28 -60.67 -21.15
CA GLN A 199 48.68 -61.43 -22.27
C GLN A 199 47.19 -61.10 -22.49
N SER A 200 46.45 -60.80 -21.42
CA SER A 200 45.03 -60.45 -21.53
C SER A 200 44.81 -59.21 -22.42
N PHE A 201 45.73 -58.24 -22.37
CA PHE A 201 45.67 -57.05 -23.22
C PHE A 201 45.95 -57.36 -24.68
N THR A 202 46.87 -58.29 -24.98
CA THR A 202 47.14 -58.68 -26.37
C THR A 202 45.99 -59.48 -26.97
N GLU A 203 45.37 -60.37 -26.21
CA GLU A 203 44.23 -61.16 -26.71
C GLU A 203 42.97 -60.30 -26.89
N TRP A 204 42.75 -59.33 -26.00
CA TRP A 204 41.69 -58.34 -26.15
C TRP A 204 41.79 -57.60 -27.49
N THR A 205 43.01 -57.22 -27.93
CA THR A 205 43.18 -56.53 -29.22
C THR A 205 42.81 -57.38 -30.44
N ALA A 206 42.79 -58.71 -30.29
CA ALA A 206 42.43 -59.65 -31.34
C ALA A 206 40.98 -60.17 -31.24
N TYR A 207 40.19 -59.67 -30.28
CA TYR A 207 38.85 -60.16 -30.05
C TYR A 207 37.89 -59.81 -31.21
N PRO A 208 37.33 -60.80 -31.93
CA PRO A 208 36.54 -60.56 -33.14
C PRO A 208 35.10 -60.14 -32.85
N GLY A 209 34.60 -60.35 -31.63
CA GLY A 209 33.18 -60.14 -31.28
C GLY A 209 32.26 -61.22 -31.84
N LEU A 210 30.97 -61.12 -31.51
CA LEU A 210 29.93 -62.07 -31.92
C LEU A 210 29.58 -61.96 -33.43
N HIS A 211 29.59 -60.75 -33.96
CA HIS A 211 29.23 -60.47 -35.36
C HIS A 211 30.38 -59.90 -36.20
N GLY A 212 31.57 -59.71 -35.62
CA GLY A 212 32.72 -59.13 -36.32
C GLY A 212 33.49 -60.14 -37.17
N ASP A 213 34.37 -59.63 -38.02
CA ASP A 213 35.22 -60.45 -38.89
C ASP A 213 36.26 -61.21 -38.06
N PRO A 214 36.33 -62.56 -38.16
CA PRO A 214 37.35 -63.37 -37.50
C PRO A 214 38.80 -62.95 -37.80
N ASN A 215 39.04 -62.31 -38.94
CA ASN A 215 40.36 -61.82 -39.34
C ASN A 215 40.68 -60.41 -38.81
N GLY A 216 39.78 -59.79 -38.04
CA GLY A 216 39.95 -58.45 -37.49
C GLY A 216 39.71 -57.32 -38.50
N GLY A 217 39.08 -57.60 -39.64
CA GLY A 217 38.72 -56.60 -40.65
C GLY A 217 37.72 -55.55 -40.14
N LEU A 218 37.83 -54.33 -40.65
CA LEU A 218 36.86 -53.27 -40.40
C LEU A 218 35.65 -53.44 -41.33
N ASP A 219 34.46 -53.61 -40.75
CA ASP A 219 33.19 -53.62 -41.48
C ASP A 219 32.48 -52.28 -41.30
N LEU A 220 32.16 -51.60 -42.41
CA LEU A 220 31.52 -50.30 -42.39
C LEU A 220 30.13 -50.31 -41.73
N LEU A 221 29.36 -51.40 -41.86
CA LEU A 221 28.04 -51.54 -41.24
C LEU A 221 28.18 -51.67 -39.72
N LEU A 222 29.06 -52.54 -39.25
CA LEU A 222 29.31 -52.75 -37.81
C LEU A 222 29.94 -51.51 -37.16
N PHE A 223 30.87 -50.84 -37.87
CA PHE A 223 31.39 -49.54 -37.48
C PHE A 223 30.28 -48.50 -37.33
N GLY A 224 29.36 -48.43 -38.31
CA GLY A 224 28.28 -47.46 -38.29
C GLY A 224 27.30 -47.69 -37.14
N THR A 225 26.89 -48.95 -36.90
CA THR A 225 26.01 -49.29 -35.78
C THR A 225 26.67 -49.03 -34.43
N ALA A 226 27.95 -49.39 -34.26
CA ALA A 226 28.72 -49.06 -33.05
C ALA A 226 28.82 -47.53 -32.86
N ALA A 227 29.12 -46.79 -33.92
CA ALA A 227 29.21 -45.33 -33.88
C ALA A 227 27.87 -44.68 -33.49
N ALA A 228 26.74 -45.23 -33.92
CA ALA A 228 25.43 -44.69 -33.60
C ALA A 228 25.10 -44.72 -32.10
N VAL A 229 25.50 -45.78 -31.40
CA VAL A 229 25.36 -45.85 -29.95
C VAL A 229 26.23 -44.78 -29.26
N ILE A 230 27.47 -44.59 -29.70
CA ILE A 230 28.40 -43.60 -29.12
C ILE A 230 27.92 -42.16 -29.39
N PHE A 231 27.31 -41.89 -30.54
CA PHE A 231 26.73 -40.58 -30.85
C PHE A 231 25.64 -40.14 -29.87
N SER A 232 24.97 -41.07 -29.19
CA SER A 232 23.99 -40.73 -28.14
C SER A 232 24.60 -39.89 -27.00
N LEU A 233 25.91 -39.99 -26.80
CA LEU A 233 26.67 -39.25 -25.79
C LEU A 233 26.93 -37.78 -26.16
N VAL A 234 26.61 -37.34 -27.39
CA VAL A 234 26.87 -35.95 -27.82
C VAL A 234 26.14 -34.91 -26.95
N ALA A 235 24.98 -35.27 -26.40
CA ALA A 235 24.19 -34.39 -25.55
C ALA A 235 24.86 -34.09 -24.19
N GLN A 236 25.85 -34.90 -23.76
CA GLN A 236 26.67 -34.65 -22.58
C GLN A 236 27.40 -33.29 -22.66
N ILE A 237 27.64 -32.76 -23.86
CA ILE A 237 28.20 -31.41 -24.04
C ILE A 237 27.35 -30.36 -23.28
N GLY A 238 26.02 -30.55 -23.22
CA GLY A 238 25.13 -29.67 -22.46
C GLY A 238 25.48 -29.61 -20.97
N GLU A 239 25.72 -30.76 -20.34
CA GLU A 239 26.03 -30.84 -18.90
C GLU A 239 27.36 -30.16 -18.59
N GLN A 240 28.35 -30.37 -19.45
CA GLN A 240 29.65 -29.72 -19.33
C GLN A 240 29.52 -28.20 -19.43
N VAL A 241 28.67 -27.71 -20.35
CA VAL A 241 28.37 -26.28 -20.52
C VAL A 241 27.71 -25.68 -19.27
N ASP A 242 26.83 -26.43 -18.60
CA ASP A 242 26.14 -25.97 -17.38
C ASP A 242 27.10 -25.71 -16.20
N PHE A 243 28.24 -26.42 -16.14
CA PHE A 243 29.33 -26.11 -15.22
C PHE A 243 30.25 -25.01 -15.77
N LEU A 244 30.55 -25.04 -17.06
CA LEU A 244 31.49 -24.14 -17.71
C LEU A 244 31.04 -22.68 -17.70
N ARG A 245 29.73 -22.40 -17.61
CA ARG A 245 29.20 -21.03 -17.47
C ARG A 245 29.71 -20.29 -16.22
N PHE A 246 30.18 -21.02 -15.21
CA PHE A 246 30.80 -20.48 -14.00
C PHE A 246 32.31 -20.23 -14.11
N LEU A 247 32.92 -20.54 -15.26
CA LEU A 247 34.34 -20.29 -15.49
C LEU A 247 34.62 -18.77 -15.44
N PRO A 248 35.65 -18.31 -14.68
CA PRO A 248 35.99 -16.91 -14.58
C PRO A 248 36.29 -16.26 -15.94
N ARG A 249 35.87 -15.01 -16.11
CA ARG A 249 36.10 -14.25 -17.36
C ARG A 249 37.52 -13.72 -17.46
N ASP A 250 38.17 -13.43 -16.33
CA ASP A 250 39.46 -12.76 -16.30
C ASP A 250 40.61 -13.68 -16.73
N ARG A 251 41.11 -13.45 -17.94
CA ARG A 251 42.32 -14.08 -18.49
C ARG A 251 43.61 -13.48 -17.92
N ARG A 252 43.51 -12.52 -16.99
CA ARG A 252 44.61 -11.65 -16.56
C ARG A 252 45.66 -12.36 -15.70
N GLN A 253 45.28 -13.39 -14.94
CA GLN A 253 46.24 -14.12 -14.09
C GLN A 253 47.00 -15.24 -14.83
N SER A 254 46.36 -15.98 -15.75
CA SER A 254 47.03 -16.94 -16.65
C SER A 254 46.12 -17.39 -17.80
N LYS A 255 46.45 -16.97 -19.04
CA LYS A 255 45.73 -17.41 -20.26
C LYS A 255 45.78 -18.93 -20.45
N VAL A 256 46.90 -19.57 -20.09
CA VAL A 256 47.10 -21.01 -20.23
C VAL A 256 46.20 -21.78 -19.27
N SER A 257 46.14 -21.37 -18.01
CA SER A 257 45.26 -22.01 -17.01
C SER A 257 43.78 -21.95 -17.42
N TRP A 258 43.35 -20.83 -18.00
CA TRP A 258 41.98 -20.69 -18.49
C TRP A 258 41.67 -21.65 -19.65
N TRP A 259 42.58 -21.79 -20.62
CA TRP A 259 42.41 -22.73 -21.73
C TRP A 259 42.45 -24.18 -21.29
N ILE A 260 43.35 -24.54 -20.37
CA ILE A 260 43.39 -25.89 -19.79
C ILE A 260 42.06 -26.18 -19.09
N ALA A 261 41.58 -25.26 -18.25
CA ALA A 261 40.29 -25.45 -17.58
C ALA A 261 39.12 -25.55 -18.57
N LEU A 262 39.10 -24.73 -19.63
CA LEU A 262 38.08 -24.82 -20.68
C LEU A 262 38.11 -26.16 -21.40
N LEU A 263 39.31 -26.63 -21.78
CA LEU A 263 39.46 -27.90 -22.48
C LEU A 263 39.07 -29.06 -21.56
N CYS A 264 39.57 -29.13 -20.33
CA CYS A 264 39.25 -30.21 -19.40
C CYS A 264 37.78 -30.23 -18.96
N ALA A 265 37.17 -29.06 -18.72
CA ALA A 265 35.79 -28.94 -18.26
C ALA A 265 34.76 -28.94 -19.41
N GLY A 266 35.20 -28.61 -20.62
CA GLY A 266 34.39 -28.59 -21.83
C GLY A 266 34.67 -29.84 -22.66
N PRO A 267 35.14 -29.72 -23.92
CA PRO A 267 35.20 -30.85 -24.86
C PRO A 267 36.14 -31.99 -24.45
N GLY A 268 37.11 -31.76 -23.56
CA GLY A 268 38.09 -32.77 -23.13
C GLY A 268 37.50 -33.94 -22.35
N TRP A 269 36.26 -33.82 -21.87
CA TRP A 269 35.55 -34.93 -21.22
C TRP A 269 35.53 -36.20 -22.09
N ILE A 270 35.37 -36.03 -23.41
CA ILE A 270 35.26 -37.16 -24.35
C ILE A 270 36.59 -37.89 -24.53
N ILE A 271 37.73 -37.24 -24.27
CA ILE A 271 39.04 -37.90 -24.32
C ILE A 271 39.14 -38.91 -23.18
N VAL A 272 38.77 -38.49 -21.96
CA VAL A 272 38.67 -39.38 -20.81
C VAL A 272 37.57 -40.42 -21.05
N GLY A 273 36.45 -40.00 -21.65
CA GLY A 273 35.35 -40.89 -22.00
C GLY A 273 35.74 -41.99 -23.00
N ALA A 274 36.56 -41.68 -24.00
CA ALA A 274 37.11 -42.65 -24.94
C ALA A 274 37.99 -43.69 -24.26
N VAL A 275 38.83 -43.25 -23.30
CA VAL A 275 39.62 -44.17 -22.47
C VAL A 275 38.70 -45.07 -21.64
N LYS A 276 37.61 -44.53 -21.07
CA LYS A 276 36.63 -45.32 -20.33
C LYS A 276 35.85 -46.32 -21.21
N LEU A 277 35.48 -45.94 -22.43
CA LEU A 277 34.85 -46.83 -23.40
C LEU A 277 35.80 -48.01 -23.74
N LEU A 278 37.08 -47.74 -23.98
CA LEU A 278 38.10 -48.77 -24.18
C LEU A 278 38.36 -49.60 -22.92
N ALA A 279 38.28 -48.99 -21.74
CA ALA A 279 38.42 -49.68 -20.48
C ALA A 279 37.25 -50.67 -20.26
N GLY A 280 36.01 -50.26 -20.54
CA GLY A 280 34.84 -51.15 -20.53
C GLY A 280 34.92 -52.24 -21.58
N SER A 281 35.42 -51.93 -22.78
CA SER A 281 35.72 -52.92 -23.83
C SER A 281 36.66 -54.02 -23.31
N PHE A 282 37.75 -53.62 -22.66
CA PHE A 282 38.69 -54.55 -22.04
C PHE A 282 38.06 -55.35 -20.90
N LEU A 283 37.35 -54.70 -19.97
CA LEU A 283 36.74 -55.37 -18.82
C LEU A 283 35.63 -56.35 -19.23
N ALA A 284 34.86 -56.04 -20.28
CA ALA A 284 33.85 -56.94 -20.81
C ALA A 284 34.49 -58.21 -21.39
N TYR A 285 35.54 -58.05 -22.20
CA TYR A 285 36.33 -59.17 -22.70
C TYR A 285 36.91 -59.99 -21.54
N PHE A 286 37.48 -59.32 -20.54
CA PHE A 286 38.08 -59.96 -19.38
C PHE A 286 37.05 -60.75 -18.56
N ALA A 287 35.86 -60.18 -18.30
CA ALA A 287 34.79 -60.86 -17.60
C ALA A 287 34.30 -62.11 -18.36
N LEU A 288 34.15 -62.01 -19.69
CA LEU A 288 33.78 -63.15 -20.55
C LEU A 288 34.79 -64.30 -20.46
N THR A 289 36.10 -64.00 -20.54
CA THR A 289 37.14 -65.04 -20.47
C THR A 289 37.27 -65.67 -19.09
N HIS A 290 36.74 -65.01 -18.06
CA HIS A 290 36.68 -65.50 -16.69
C HIS A 290 35.31 -66.08 -16.30
N GLY A 291 34.45 -66.38 -17.29
CA GLY A 291 33.24 -67.19 -17.11
C GLY A 291 31.95 -66.41 -16.88
N ALA A 292 31.94 -65.08 -17.03
CA ALA A 292 30.71 -64.30 -17.04
C ALA A 292 29.91 -64.55 -18.32
N THR A 293 28.57 -64.48 -18.24
CA THR A 293 27.73 -64.51 -19.46
C THR A 293 27.86 -63.21 -20.25
N PRO A 294 27.52 -63.16 -21.55
CA PRO A 294 27.51 -61.92 -22.33
C PRO A 294 26.69 -60.79 -21.70
N GLU A 295 25.57 -61.13 -21.07
CA GLU A 295 24.72 -60.17 -20.37
C GLU A 295 25.42 -59.63 -19.12
N GLN A 296 26.02 -60.49 -18.29
CA GLN A 296 26.78 -60.07 -17.11
C GLN A 296 28.02 -59.27 -17.50
N ALA A 297 28.72 -59.67 -18.55
CA ALA A 297 29.91 -58.99 -19.03
C ALA A 297 29.62 -57.61 -19.64
N ALA A 298 28.36 -57.30 -19.99
CA ALA A 298 27.92 -55.97 -20.40
C ALA A 298 27.55 -55.07 -19.20
N GLU A 299 27.40 -55.62 -18.00
CA GLU A 299 27.04 -54.89 -16.79
C GLU A 299 28.28 -54.44 -16.01
N PRO A 300 28.49 -53.12 -15.77
CA PRO A 300 29.70 -52.61 -15.09
C PRO A 300 29.93 -53.18 -13.68
N ALA A 301 28.86 -53.47 -12.94
CA ALA A 301 28.98 -54.05 -11.60
C ALA A 301 29.70 -55.41 -11.65
N HIS A 302 29.35 -56.26 -12.62
CA HIS A 302 29.98 -57.56 -12.85
C HIS A 302 31.38 -57.42 -13.45
N MET A 303 31.57 -56.51 -14.42
CA MET A 303 32.90 -56.20 -14.98
C MET A 303 33.94 -55.91 -13.89
N TYR A 304 33.59 -55.00 -12.96
CA TYR A 304 34.50 -54.63 -11.87
C TYR A 304 34.58 -55.70 -10.79
N LEU A 305 33.51 -56.45 -10.51
CA LEU A 305 33.55 -57.56 -9.56
C LEU A 305 34.58 -58.60 -9.98
N GLU A 306 34.56 -59.04 -11.24
CA GLU A 306 35.52 -60.02 -11.75
C GLU A 306 36.95 -59.45 -11.79
N ALA A 307 37.10 -58.17 -12.12
CA ALA A 307 38.40 -57.50 -12.06
C ALA A 307 38.96 -57.45 -10.63
N PHE A 308 38.13 -57.13 -9.62
CA PHE A 308 38.57 -57.11 -8.23
C PHE A 308 38.79 -58.51 -7.65
N ARG A 309 37.97 -59.50 -8.03
CA ARG A 309 38.17 -60.92 -7.65
C ARG A 309 39.47 -61.48 -8.18
N TYR A 310 39.89 -61.06 -9.36
CA TYR A 310 41.18 -61.45 -9.92
C TYR A 310 42.36 -60.90 -9.11
N VAL A 311 42.22 -59.70 -8.57
CA VAL A 311 43.30 -59.00 -7.85
C VAL A 311 43.33 -59.35 -6.36
N LEU A 312 42.18 -59.64 -5.76
CA LEU A 312 42.01 -59.87 -4.32
C LEU A 312 41.59 -61.31 -4.03
N SER A 313 42.31 -61.95 -3.11
CA SER A 313 42.02 -63.33 -2.70
C SER A 313 40.75 -63.47 -1.84
N GLN A 314 40.17 -62.35 -1.36
CA GLN A 314 38.98 -62.33 -0.50
C GLN A 314 37.74 -61.90 -1.30
N PRO A 315 36.78 -62.80 -1.58
CA PRO A 315 35.59 -62.49 -2.36
C PRO A 315 34.73 -61.37 -1.77
N ASP A 316 34.57 -61.35 -0.44
CA ASP A 316 33.75 -60.35 0.25
C ASP A 316 34.36 -58.94 0.15
N LEU A 317 35.70 -58.85 0.20
CA LEU A 317 36.40 -57.59 0.03
C LEU A 317 36.29 -57.08 -1.41
N ALA A 318 36.42 -57.97 -2.40
CA ALA A 318 36.22 -57.63 -3.81
C ALA A 318 34.79 -57.12 -4.06
N LEU A 319 33.80 -57.78 -3.47
CA LEU A 319 32.40 -57.36 -3.54
C LEU A 319 32.19 -55.98 -2.88
N ALA A 320 32.73 -55.76 -1.68
CA ALA A 320 32.61 -54.50 -0.96
C ALA A 320 33.28 -53.32 -1.69
N LEU A 321 34.46 -53.53 -2.28
CA LEU A 321 35.15 -52.51 -3.06
C LEU A 321 34.42 -52.21 -4.38
N THR A 322 33.90 -53.24 -5.04
CA THR A 322 33.06 -53.08 -6.24
C THR A 322 31.79 -52.29 -5.91
N GLY A 323 31.07 -52.68 -4.87
CA GLY A 323 29.88 -51.98 -4.39
C GLY A 323 30.17 -50.52 -4.05
N THR A 324 31.25 -50.27 -3.31
CA THR A 324 31.67 -48.91 -2.97
C THR A 324 32.00 -48.08 -4.21
N PHE A 325 32.74 -48.65 -5.16
CA PHE A 325 33.11 -48.00 -6.42
C PHE A 325 31.88 -47.66 -7.26
N VAL A 326 30.98 -48.64 -7.46
CA VAL A 326 29.78 -48.46 -8.26
C VAL A 326 28.87 -47.44 -7.58
N ILE A 327 28.52 -47.61 -6.31
CA ILE A 327 27.67 -46.66 -5.56
C ILE A 327 28.24 -45.24 -5.64
N LEU A 328 29.55 -45.07 -5.42
CA LEU A 328 30.20 -43.76 -5.49
C LEU A 328 30.12 -43.15 -6.90
N SER A 329 30.42 -43.94 -7.93
CA SER A 329 30.38 -43.52 -9.33
C SER A 329 28.99 -43.08 -9.76
N GLN A 330 27.98 -43.87 -9.37
CA GLN A 330 26.58 -43.67 -9.70
C GLN A 330 25.98 -42.46 -8.99
N LEU A 331 26.29 -42.26 -7.70
CA LEU A 331 25.87 -41.06 -6.97
C LEU A 331 26.47 -39.78 -7.59
N LYS A 332 27.75 -39.80 -7.98
CA LYS A 332 28.43 -38.65 -8.61
C LYS A 332 27.78 -38.23 -9.93
N ILE A 333 27.41 -39.17 -10.79
CA ILE A 333 26.75 -38.83 -12.06
C ILE A 333 25.28 -38.47 -11.87
N ASN A 334 24.50 -39.24 -11.08
CA ASN A 334 23.07 -38.99 -10.97
C ASN A 334 22.74 -37.64 -10.33
N VAL A 335 23.61 -37.15 -9.44
CA VAL A 335 23.56 -35.77 -8.93
C VAL A 335 23.70 -34.75 -10.08
N THR A 336 24.59 -35.01 -11.04
CA THR A 336 24.80 -34.16 -12.21
C THR A 336 23.61 -34.23 -13.17
N ASN A 337 23.14 -35.43 -13.52
CA ASN A 337 21.98 -35.62 -14.41
C ASN A 337 20.71 -34.95 -13.84
N ALA A 338 20.46 -35.10 -12.54
CA ALA A 338 19.33 -34.44 -11.87
C ALA A 338 19.48 -32.92 -11.81
N TYR A 339 20.71 -32.41 -11.63
CA TYR A 339 21.01 -30.98 -11.68
C TYR A 339 20.72 -30.39 -13.06
N ALA A 340 21.33 -30.97 -14.11
CA ALA A 340 21.16 -30.57 -15.50
C ALA A 340 19.68 -30.65 -15.94
N GLY A 341 19.01 -31.76 -15.62
CA GLY A 341 17.60 -31.97 -15.94
C GLY A 341 16.69 -30.92 -15.30
N SER A 342 16.97 -30.52 -14.05
CA SER A 342 16.19 -29.47 -13.37
C SER A 342 16.28 -28.11 -14.07
N ILE A 343 17.45 -27.78 -14.65
CA ILE A 343 17.65 -26.55 -15.42
C ILE A 343 16.94 -26.66 -16.78
N ALA A 344 17.07 -27.79 -17.46
CA ALA A 344 16.44 -28.04 -18.76
C ALA A 344 14.89 -27.96 -18.67
N TRP A 345 14.29 -28.61 -17.67
CA TRP A 345 12.84 -28.55 -17.42
C TRP A 345 12.35 -27.16 -17.03
N SER A 346 13.12 -26.46 -16.19
CA SER A 346 12.85 -25.07 -15.83
C SER A 346 12.83 -24.17 -17.08
N ASN A 347 13.84 -24.29 -17.94
CA ASN A 347 13.94 -23.58 -19.22
C ASN A 347 12.75 -23.91 -20.13
N PHE A 348 12.38 -25.18 -20.26
CA PHE A 348 11.25 -25.64 -21.09
C PHE A 348 9.90 -25.08 -20.61
N PHE A 349 9.52 -25.37 -19.37
CA PHE A 349 8.18 -25.05 -18.88
C PHE A 349 7.98 -23.57 -18.57
N SER A 350 9.01 -22.85 -18.14
CA SER A 350 8.89 -21.40 -17.90
C SER A 350 8.53 -20.62 -19.16
N ARG A 351 8.99 -21.07 -20.34
CA ARG A 351 8.65 -20.45 -21.62
C ARG A 351 7.26 -20.84 -22.10
N LEU A 352 6.85 -22.09 -21.88
CA LEU A 352 5.55 -22.59 -22.31
C LEU A 352 4.41 -22.08 -21.42
N THR A 353 4.65 -21.94 -20.12
CA THR A 353 3.63 -21.66 -19.10
C THR A 353 3.76 -20.28 -18.45
N HIS A 354 4.88 -19.56 -18.67
CA HIS A 354 5.22 -18.31 -17.96
C HIS A 354 5.22 -18.44 -16.43
N SER A 355 5.38 -19.68 -15.92
CA SER A 355 5.40 -20.04 -14.50
C SER A 355 6.74 -20.69 -14.14
N HIS A 356 7.24 -20.41 -12.94
CA HIS A 356 8.43 -21.05 -12.40
C HIS A 356 8.27 -21.30 -10.89
N PRO A 357 7.91 -22.53 -10.48
CA PRO A 357 7.66 -22.86 -9.07
C PRO A 357 8.95 -22.97 -8.24
N GLY A 358 10.09 -23.20 -8.89
CA GLY A 358 11.42 -23.32 -8.29
C GLY A 358 12.20 -24.49 -8.87
N ARG A 359 13.54 -24.40 -8.93
CA ARG A 359 14.40 -25.46 -9.50
C ARG A 359 14.21 -26.83 -8.83
N VAL A 360 14.02 -26.86 -7.52
CA VAL A 360 13.85 -28.09 -6.73
C VAL A 360 12.63 -28.90 -7.18
N VAL A 361 11.53 -28.26 -7.58
CA VAL A 361 10.34 -28.94 -8.10
C VAL A 361 10.69 -29.69 -9.39
N TRP A 362 11.53 -29.10 -10.24
CA TRP A 362 11.98 -29.73 -11.48
C TRP A 362 13.00 -30.86 -11.24
N VAL A 363 13.77 -30.83 -10.15
CA VAL A 363 14.59 -31.98 -9.71
C VAL A 363 13.67 -33.16 -9.42
N VAL A 364 12.64 -32.97 -8.60
CA VAL A 364 11.69 -34.04 -8.24
C VAL A 364 10.96 -34.56 -9.48
N PHE A 365 10.54 -33.66 -10.37
CA PHE A 365 9.92 -34.03 -11.64
C PHE A 365 10.82 -34.91 -12.51
N ASN A 366 12.10 -34.52 -12.68
CA ASN A 366 13.06 -35.28 -13.47
C ASN A 366 13.30 -36.68 -12.89
N VAL A 367 13.49 -36.76 -11.57
CA VAL A 367 13.71 -38.02 -10.85
C VAL A 367 12.49 -38.93 -10.95
N LEU A 368 11.27 -38.38 -10.87
CA LEU A 368 10.03 -39.14 -10.98
C LEU A 368 9.83 -39.71 -12.40
N VAL A 369 10.12 -38.94 -13.46
CA VAL A 369 10.08 -39.43 -14.84
C VAL A 369 11.09 -40.57 -15.03
N ALA A 370 12.32 -40.42 -14.52
CA ALA A 370 13.32 -41.46 -14.60
C ALA A 370 12.92 -42.72 -13.83
N LEU A 371 12.35 -42.58 -12.63
CA LEU A 371 11.82 -43.70 -11.84
C LEU A 371 10.74 -44.47 -12.60
N LEU A 372 9.79 -43.76 -13.22
CA LEU A 372 8.75 -44.39 -14.04
C LEU A 372 9.34 -45.17 -15.22
N LEU A 373 10.36 -44.62 -15.89
CA LEU A 373 11.03 -45.32 -17.01
C LEU A 373 11.72 -46.62 -16.56
N MET A 374 12.31 -46.63 -15.36
CA MET A 374 12.92 -47.83 -14.78
C MET A 374 11.86 -48.90 -14.45
N GLU A 375 10.77 -48.50 -13.79
CA GLU A 375 9.67 -49.42 -13.39
C GLU A 375 8.94 -50.02 -14.61
N ILE A 376 8.83 -49.28 -15.71
CA ILE A 376 8.26 -49.80 -16.97
C ILE A 376 9.20 -50.81 -17.65
N GLY A 377 10.47 -50.88 -17.25
CA GLY A 377 11.44 -51.82 -17.83
C GLY A 377 11.94 -51.41 -19.22
N VAL A 378 11.83 -50.12 -19.57
CA VAL A 378 12.27 -49.57 -20.88
C VAL A 378 13.77 -49.79 -21.12
N TYR A 379 14.54 -50.06 -20.06
CA TYR A 379 15.98 -50.21 -20.14
C TYR A 379 16.45 -51.37 -21.06
N LYS A 380 15.67 -52.44 -21.21
CA LYS A 380 16.03 -53.55 -22.13
C LYS A 380 16.01 -53.14 -23.61
N ALA A 381 15.33 -52.05 -23.96
CA ALA A 381 15.25 -51.50 -25.31
C ALA A 381 16.20 -50.29 -25.52
N LEU A 382 17.15 -50.06 -24.60
CA LEU A 382 17.98 -48.86 -24.59
C LEU A 382 18.89 -48.72 -25.80
N GLU A 383 19.48 -49.79 -26.32
CA GLU A 383 20.40 -49.67 -27.47
C GLU A 383 19.68 -49.05 -28.68
N GLN A 384 18.51 -49.57 -29.02
CA GLN A 384 17.70 -49.06 -30.14
C GLN A 384 17.16 -47.66 -29.85
N THR A 385 16.78 -47.38 -28.59
CA THR A 385 16.27 -46.06 -28.18
C THR A 385 17.36 -44.99 -28.20
N LEU A 386 18.58 -45.31 -27.73
CA LEU A 386 19.74 -44.43 -27.74
C LEU A 386 20.22 -44.17 -29.17
N ALA A 387 20.20 -45.20 -30.03
CA ALA A 387 20.54 -45.03 -31.44
C ALA A 387 19.53 -44.09 -32.13
N LEU A 388 18.22 -44.25 -31.92
CA LEU A 388 17.22 -43.32 -32.45
C LEU A 388 17.39 -41.90 -31.89
N TYR A 389 17.58 -41.78 -30.57
CA TYR A 389 17.82 -40.51 -29.89
C TYR A 389 19.06 -39.78 -30.44
N SER A 390 20.14 -40.52 -30.75
CA SER A 390 21.39 -39.96 -31.27
C SER A 390 21.18 -39.13 -32.54
N ASN A 391 20.27 -39.55 -33.43
CA ASN A 391 19.94 -38.86 -34.67
C ASN A 391 19.35 -37.47 -34.42
N VAL A 392 18.49 -37.34 -33.40
CA VAL A 392 17.87 -36.07 -33.02
C VAL A 392 18.89 -35.18 -32.29
N ALA A 393 19.65 -35.75 -31.36
CA ALA A 393 20.65 -35.03 -30.58
C ALA A 393 21.77 -34.46 -31.46
N ILE A 394 22.30 -35.24 -32.40
CA ILE A 394 23.36 -34.80 -33.31
C ILE A 394 22.85 -33.80 -34.34
N ALA A 395 21.59 -33.89 -34.78
CA ALA A 395 20.98 -32.87 -35.63
C ALA A 395 20.92 -31.50 -34.93
N TRP A 396 20.56 -31.48 -33.64
CA TRP A 396 20.58 -30.27 -32.82
C TRP A 396 22.00 -29.70 -32.67
N VAL A 397 22.94 -30.53 -32.20
CA VAL A 397 24.33 -30.09 -31.99
C VAL A 397 24.97 -29.66 -33.30
N GLY A 398 24.74 -30.39 -34.39
CA GLY A 398 25.21 -30.04 -35.73
C GLY A 398 24.71 -28.68 -36.20
N ALA A 399 23.41 -28.40 -36.03
CA ALA A 399 22.83 -27.11 -36.42
C ALA A 399 23.38 -25.95 -35.56
N LEU A 400 23.60 -26.18 -34.27
CA LEU A 400 24.24 -25.21 -33.38
C LEU A 400 25.70 -24.94 -33.77
N VAL A 401 26.48 -25.99 -34.05
CA VAL A 401 27.88 -25.89 -34.47
C VAL A 401 28.00 -25.18 -35.81
N ALA A 402 27.14 -25.52 -36.79
CA ALA A 402 27.08 -24.83 -38.08
C ALA A 402 26.89 -23.33 -37.89
N ASP A 403 25.99 -22.94 -36.99
CA ASP A 403 25.74 -21.55 -36.70
C ASP A 403 26.91 -20.83 -36.02
N LEU A 404 27.64 -21.52 -35.13
CA LEU A 404 28.78 -20.94 -34.40
C LEU A 404 30.06 -20.87 -35.24
N VAL A 405 30.30 -21.89 -36.07
CA VAL A 405 31.56 -22.10 -36.80
C VAL A 405 31.49 -21.67 -38.25
N ILE A 406 30.34 -21.84 -38.93
CA ILE A 406 30.20 -21.55 -40.37
C ILE A 406 29.51 -20.19 -40.57
N ASN A 407 28.32 -19.99 -40.00
CA ASN A 407 27.54 -18.76 -40.25
C ASN A 407 28.20 -17.50 -39.68
N ARG A 408 28.92 -17.65 -38.55
CA ARG A 408 29.60 -16.53 -37.88
C ARG A 408 30.71 -15.89 -38.71
N PRO A 409 31.73 -16.63 -39.21
CA PRO A 409 32.77 -16.03 -40.05
C PRO A 409 32.24 -15.57 -41.40
N LEU A 410 31.21 -16.23 -41.96
CA LEU A 410 30.58 -15.83 -43.21
C LEU A 410 29.71 -14.56 -43.09
N GLY A 411 29.51 -14.01 -41.89
CA GLY A 411 28.70 -12.82 -41.66
C GLY A 411 27.19 -13.04 -41.82
N LEU A 412 26.73 -14.30 -41.89
CA LEU A 412 25.31 -14.69 -42.02
C LEU A 412 24.53 -14.55 -40.70
N ARG A 413 25.23 -14.30 -39.60
CA ARG A 413 24.65 -14.03 -38.28
C ARG A 413 25.33 -12.83 -37.60
N PRO A 414 24.68 -12.18 -36.61
CA PRO A 414 25.29 -11.12 -35.82
C PRO A 414 26.55 -11.57 -35.06
N GLN A 415 27.54 -10.68 -34.97
CA GLN A 415 28.82 -10.93 -34.26
C GLN A 415 28.67 -11.00 -32.74
N GLN A 416 27.74 -10.21 -32.18
CA GLN A 416 27.37 -10.28 -30.77
C GLN A 416 26.12 -11.14 -30.63
N MET A 417 26.19 -12.10 -29.72
CA MET A 417 25.07 -12.97 -29.40
C MET A 417 24.14 -12.27 -28.40
N GLU A 418 22.85 -12.41 -28.63
CA GLU A 418 21.79 -11.88 -27.77
C GLU A 418 20.90 -13.06 -27.35
N PHE A 419 20.43 -13.09 -26.10
CA PHE A 419 19.68 -14.23 -25.53
C PHE A 419 18.35 -13.81 -24.87
N LYS A 420 18.12 -12.51 -24.75
CA LYS A 420 16.94 -11.95 -24.08
C LYS A 420 15.69 -12.06 -24.95
N ARG A 421 14.58 -12.54 -24.36
CA ARG A 421 13.24 -12.67 -25.00
C ARG A 421 12.85 -11.43 -25.83
N ALA A 422 13.08 -10.24 -25.28
CA ALA A 422 12.68 -8.97 -25.90
C ALA A 422 13.42 -8.62 -27.21
N HIS A 423 14.52 -9.30 -27.51
CA HIS A 423 15.40 -8.99 -28.65
C HIS A 423 15.40 -10.09 -29.73
N LEU A 424 14.83 -11.25 -29.45
CA LEU A 424 14.87 -12.42 -30.32
C LEU A 424 13.53 -12.70 -30.97
N TYR A 425 13.57 -13.27 -32.17
CA TYR A 425 12.40 -13.92 -32.76
C TYR A 425 12.02 -15.16 -31.96
N ASP A 426 10.74 -15.51 -31.98
CA ASP A 426 10.29 -16.73 -31.31
C ASP A 426 10.84 -17.98 -31.99
N ILE A 427 10.80 -18.03 -33.31
CA ILE A 427 11.40 -19.10 -34.11
C ILE A 427 12.43 -18.50 -35.06
N ASN A 428 13.67 -18.99 -35.01
CA ASN A 428 14.64 -18.74 -36.05
C ASN A 428 14.72 -19.99 -36.96
N PRO A 429 14.37 -19.88 -38.25
CA PRO A 429 14.32 -21.02 -39.16
C PRO A 429 15.71 -21.61 -39.44
N VAL A 430 16.80 -20.88 -39.20
CA VAL A 430 18.15 -21.36 -39.47
C VAL A 430 18.47 -22.64 -38.69
N GLY A 431 18.30 -22.60 -37.37
CA GLY A 431 18.59 -23.72 -36.47
C GLY A 431 17.42 -24.71 -36.40
N VAL A 432 16.19 -24.21 -36.22
CA VAL A 432 15.00 -25.09 -36.14
C VAL A 432 14.78 -25.83 -37.46
N GLY A 433 14.89 -25.15 -38.59
CA GLY A 433 14.73 -25.75 -39.91
C GLY A 433 15.85 -26.72 -40.25
N ALA A 434 17.11 -26.38 -39.96
CA ALA A 434 18.24 -27.28 -40.20
C ALA A 434 18.16 -28.54 -39.34
N MET A 435 17.83 -28.39 -38.05
CA MET A 435 17.63 -29.53 -37.16
C MET A 435 16.48 -30.42 -37.65
N LEU A 436 15.33 -29.85 -38.02
CA LEU A 436 14.20 -30.61 -38.53
C LEU A 436 14.55 -31.37 -39.82
N ALA A 437 15.18 -30.71 -40.78
CA ALA A 437 15.62 -31.34 -42.03
C ALA A 437 16.60 -32.48 -41.77
N ALA A 438 17.59 -32.27 -40.89
CA ALA A 438 18.56 -33.28 -40.51
C ALA A 438 17.91 -34.47 -39.79
N THR A 439 17.00 -34.22 -38.85
CA THR A 439 16.26 -35.27 -38.15
C THR A 439 15.40 -36.09 -39.12
N VAL A 440 14.65 -35.45 -40.03
CA VAL A 440 13.81 -36.17 -41.01
C VAL A 440 14.67 -37.05 -41.92
N MET A 441 15.76 -36.51 -42.47
CA MET A 441 16.66 -37.26 -43.36
C MET A 441 17.33 -38.43 -42.64
N SER A 442 17.81 -38.20 -41.42
CA SER A 442 18.54 -39.18 -40.63
C SER A 442 17.63 -40.29 -40.07
N VAL A 443 16.45 -39.95 -39.55
CA VAL A 443 15.46 -40.94 -39.11
C VAL A 443 14.96 -41.77 -40.29
N SER A 444 14.77 -41.15 -41.46
CA SER A 444 14.46 -41.88 -42.69
C SER A 444 15.56 -42.89 -43.05
N ALA A 445 16.83 -42.49 -42.92
CA ALA A 445 17.97 -43.39 -43.09
C ALA A 445 17.98 -44.52 -42.05
N PHE A 446 17.73 -44.22 -40.77
CA PHE A 446 17.70 -45.18 -39.66
C PHE A 446 16.66 -46.31 -39.86
N TYR A 447 15.51 -45.98 -40.45
CA TYR A 447 14.49 -46.99 -40.82
C TYR A 447 14.79 -47.73 -42.14
N GLY A 448 15.89 -47.41 -42.82
CA GLY A 448 16.40 -48.16 -43.97
C GLY A 448 15.95 -47.66 -45.34
N LEU A 449 15.30 -46.49 -45.44
CA LEU A 449 14.81 -45.95 -46.72
C LEU A 449 15.92 -45.72 -47.78
N PHE A 450 17.17 -45.55 -47.34
CA PHE A 450 18.32 -45.30 -48.22
C PHE A 450 19.33 -46.46 -48.23
N GLY A 451 18.91 -47.67 -47.83
CA GLY A 451 19.74 -48.87 -47.79
C GLY A 451 20.50 -49.09 -46.47
N PRO A 452 21.16 -50.26 -46.33
CA PRO A 452 21.76 -50.69 -45.05
C PRO A 452 22.94 -49.84 -44.60
N THR A 453 23.77 -49.35 -45.53
CA THR A 453 24.90 -48.47 -45.21
C THR A 453 24.43 -47.13 -44.65
N ALA A 454 23.41 -46.53 -45.24
CA ALA A 454 22.83 -45.28 -44.74
C ALA A 454 22.13 -45.46 -43.40
N LYS A 455 21.52 -46.62 -43.15
CA LYS A 455 20.96 -47.00 -41.85
C LYS A 455 22.04 -47.01 -40.76
N ALA A 456 23.15 -47.71 -41.00
CA ALA A 456 24.27 -47.76 -40.07
C ALA A 456 24.90 -46.38 -39.84
N LEU A 457 24.99 -45.54 -40.88
CA LEU A 457 25.59 -44.21 -40.81
C LEU A 457 24.57 -43.08 -40.54
N SER A 458 23.38 -43.39 -40.05
CA SER A 458 22.28 -42.41 -39.90
C SER A 458 22.63 -41.17 -39.04
N PRO A 459 23.43 -41.25 -37.96
CA PRO A 459 23.82 -40.06 -37.21
C PRO A 459 24.83 -39.19 -37.96
N PHE A 460 25.70 -39.77 -38.80
CA PHE A 460 26.57 -39.01 -39.69
C PHE A 460 25.75 -38.24 -40.73
N VAL A 461 24.70 -38.87 -41.27
CA VAL A 461 23.75 -38.20 -42.17
C VAL A 461 23.09 -37.00 -41.47
N ALA A 462 22.66 -37.14 -40.22
CA ALA A 462 22.13 -36.01 -39.44
C ALA A 462 23.15 -34.87 -39.30
N LEU A 463 24.39 -35.19 -38.89
CA LEU A 463 25.43 -34.18 -38.69
C LEU A 463 25.73 -33.42 -39.99
N VAL A 464 25.98 -34.14 -41.09
CA VAL A 464 26.29 -33.53 -42.39
C VAL A 464 25.11 -32.69 -42.88
N THR A 465 23.89 -33.22 -42.79
CA THR A 465 22.69 -32.49 -43.21
C THR A 465 22.51 -31.20 -42.41
N ALA A 466 22.73 -31.23 -41.09
CA ALA A 466 22.62 -30.04 -40.25
C ALA A 466 23.72 -29.00 -40.57
N LEU A 467 24.97 -29.44 -40.79
CA LEU A 467 26.10 -28.58 -41.14
C LEU A 467 25.92 -27.88 -42.49
N VAL A 468 25.22 -28.51 -43.43
CA VAL A 468 24.94 -27.97 -44.76
C VAL A 468 23.67 -27.11 -44.79
N THR A 469 22.58 -27.58 -44.19
CA THR A 469 21.28 -26.89 -44.28
C THR A 469 21.23 -25.60 -43.47
N ALA A 470 21.92 -25.51 -42.33
CA ALA A 470 21.93 -24.27 -41.53
C ALA A 470 22.53 -23.07 -42.30
N PRO A 471 23.70 -23.17 -42.94
CA PRO A 471 24.22 -22.09 -43.78
C PRO A 471 23.34 -21.74 -44.98
N ILE A 472 22.74 -22.75 -45.64
CA ILE A 472 21.84 -22.53 -46.78
C ILE A 472 20.62 -21.70 -46.33
N ILE A 473 20.00 -22.06 -45.22
CA ILE A 473 18.84 -21.34 -44.68
C ILE A 473 19.26 -19.93 -44.21
N ALA A 474 20.43 -19.79 -43.58
CA ALA A 474 20.94 -18.49 -43.13
C ALA A 474 21.21 -17.54 -44.30
N TYR A 475 21.78 -18.06 -45.39
CA TYR A 475 21.99 -17.33 -46.63
C TYR A 475 20.65 -16.94 -47.29
N ALA A 476 19.73 -17.89 -47.43
CA ALA A 476 18.41 -17.65 -48.03
C ALA A 476 17.57 -16.62 -47.26
N THR A 477 17.74 -16.55 -45.93
CA THR A 477 17.01 -15.60 -45.07
C THR A 477 17.77 -14.29 -44.80
N GLY A 478 19.00 -14.15 -45.30
CA GLY A 478 19.87 -13.00 -45.05
C GLY A 478 20.13 -12.72 -43.57
N GLY A 479 20.07 -13.74 -42.71
CA GLY A 479 20.25 -13.57 -41.26
C GLY A 479 19.18 -12.72 -40.55
N LYS A 480 18.01 -12.50 -41.17
CA LYS A 480 16.97 -11.59 -40.65
C LYS A 480 16.38 -12.00 -39.30
N TYR A 481 16.32 -13.30 -39.01
CA TYR A 481 15.60 -13.86 -37.87
C TYR A 481 16.42 -13.97 -36.57
N TYR A 482 17.65 -13.46 -36.52
CA TYR A 482 18.46 -13.50 -35.29
C TYR A 482 18.05 -12.41 -34.28
N ILE A 483 17.85 -11.17 -34.73
CA ILE A 483 17.57 -10.03 -33.85
C ILE A 483 16.30 -9.32 -34.30
N ALA A 484 15.25 -9.39 -33.49
CA ALA A 484 14.00 -8.67 -33.69
C ALA A 484 14.12 -7.18 -33.36
N ARG A 485 14.95 -6.85 -32.36
CA ARG A 485 15.14 -5.48 -31.88
C ARG A 485 16.55 -5.29 -31.32
N LYS A 486 17.20 -4.17 -31.64
CA LYS A 486 18.53 -3.85 -31.09
C LYS A 486 18.46 -3.42 -29.61
N PRO A 487 19.44 -3.81 -28.77
CA PRO A 487 19.53 -3.38 -27.38
C PRO A 487 19.81 -1.87 -27.26
N LYS A 488 19.39 -1.26 -26.14
CA LYS A 488 19.62 0.17 -25.87
C LYS A 488 21.11 0.42 -25.60
N ARG A 489 21.77 1.19 -26.47
CA ARG A 489 23.20 1.55 -26.32
C ARG A 489 23.51 2.32 -25.02
N ALA A 490 22.57 3.15 -24.56
CA ALA A 490 22.74 3.98 -23.35
C ALA A 490 23.02 3.17 -22.06
N TRP A 491 22.75 1.87 -22.04
CA TRP A 491 22.93 1.02 -20.86
C TRP A 491 24.26 0.24 -20.85
N GLN A 492 25.05 0.31 -21.92
CA GLN A 492 26.29 -0.48 -22.05
C GLN A 492 27.36 -0.10 -21.01
N ASN A 493 27.33 1.13 -20.50
CA ASN A 493 28.30 1.65 -19.54
C ASN A 493 27.76 1.65 -18.09
N VAL A 494 26.57 1.09 -17.85
CA VAL A 494 25.96 1.06 -16.51
C VAL A 494 26.24 -0.31 -15.88
N GLU A 495 26.85 -0.32 -14.69
CA GLU A 495 27.21 -1.57 -14.00
C GLU A 495 25.98 -2.34 -13.53
N ALA A 496 25.00 -1.66 -12.94
CA ALA A 496 23.79 -2.27 -12.42
C ALA A 496 22.54 -1.43 -12.71
N ILE A 497 21.44 -2.09 -13.05
CA ILE A 497 20.15 -1.47 -13.35
C ILE A 497 19.09 -2.16 -12.50
N GLN A 498 18.22 -1.37 -11.87
CA GLN A 498 17.11 -1.89 -11.07
C GLN A 498 15.96 -2.36 -11.97
N CYS A 499 15.39 -3.53 -11.70
CA CYS A 499 14.21 -4.05 -12.40
C CYS A 499 12.93 -3.41 -11.85
N CYS A 500 12.06 -2.88 -12.73
CA CYS A 500 10.80 -2.23 -12.32
C CYS A 500 9.70 -3.18 -11.83
N ILE A 501 9.90 -4.51 -11.89
CA ILE A 501 8.92 -5.51 -11.43
C ILE A 501 9.35 -6.16 -10.11
N CYS A 502 10.59 -6.62 -10.03
CA CYS A 502 11.10 -7.29 -8.84
C CYS A 502 11.99 -6.41 -7.96
N GLU A 503 12.30 -5.19 -8.40
CA GLU A 503 13.05 -4.16 -7.64
C GLU A 503 14.50 -4.53 -7.28
N HIS A 504 14.96 -5.74 -7.59
CA HIS A 504 16.36 -6.13 -7.53
C HIS A 504 17.20 -5.48 -8.63
N THR A 505 18.48 -5.28 -8.34
CA THR A 505 19.51 -4.75 -9.25
C THR A 505 20.23 -5.88 -9.98
N PHE A 506 20.44 -5.71 -11.28
CA PHE A 506 21.12 -6.68 -12.13
C PHE A 506 22.10 -6.00 -13.09
N GLU A 507 23.09 -6.76 -13.57
CA GLU A 507 24.00 -6.30 -14.62
C GLU A 507 23.24 -5.98 -15.92
N HIS A 508 23.74 -5.02 -16.71
CA HIS A 508 23.05 -4.58 -17.93
C HIS A 508 22.85 -5.71 -18.96
N GLU A 509 23.72 -6.72 -18.98
CA GLU A 509 23.56 -7.89 -19.84
C GLU A 509 22.25 -8.64 -19.57
N ASP A 510 21.79 -8.69 -18.31
CA ASP A 510 20.54 -9.35 -17.89
C ASP A 510 19.29 -8.47 -18.05
N MET A 511 19.44 -7.24 -18.54
CA MET A 511 18.39 -6.22 -18.54
C MET A 511 17.89 -5.89 -19.95
N ALA A 512 16.58 -5.65 -20.04
CA ALA A 512 15.88 -5.21 -21.25
C ALA A 512 14.93 -4.04 -20.94
N HIS A 513 14.53 -3.27 -21.95
CA HIS A 513 13.54 -2.22 -21.79
C HIS A 513 12.16 -2.69 -22.25
N CYS A 514 11.20 -2.74 -21.31
CA CYS A 514 9.81 -3.11 -21.60
C CYS A 514 8.98 -1.85 -21.92
N PRO A 515 8.37 -1.75 -23.12
CA PRO A 515 7.49 -0.65 -23.46
C PRO A 515 6.17 -0.66 -22.66
N ALA A 516 5.65 -1.84 -22.31
CA ALA A 516 4.41 -1.96 -21.54
C ALA A 516 4.53 -1.36 -20.13
N TYR A 517 5.64 -1.64 -19.43
CA TYR A 517 5.93 -1.06 -18.11
C TYR A 517 6.66 0.29 -18.16
N ALA A 518 7.03 0.75 -19.36
CA ALA A 518 7.85 1.93 -19.59
C ALA A 518 9.13 1.97 -18.73
N GLY A 519 9.81 0.84 -18.55
CA GLY A 519 10.91 0.71 -17.59
C GLY A 519 11.89 -0.44 -17.88
N PRO A 520 13.02 -0.49 -17.16
CA PRO A 520 13.96 -1.61 -17.18
C PRO A 520 13.35 -2.87 -16.54
N ILE A 521 13.50 -4.02 -17.19
CA ILE A 521 13.03 -5.33 -16.73
C ILE A 521 14.18 -6.33 -16.85
N CYS A 522 14.37 -7.21 -15.86
CA CYS A 522 15.36 -8.29 -15.95
C CYS A 522 14.86 -9.44 -16.84
N SER A 523 15.77 -10.25 -17.35
CA SER A 523 15.49 -11.34 -18.30
C SER A 523 14.49 -12.37 -17.75
N LEU A 524 14.58 -12.69 -16.45
CA LEU A 524 13.66 -13.61 -15.78
C LEU A 524 12.25 -13.01 -15.68
N CYS A 525 12.12 -11.78 -15.17
CA CYS A 525 10.83 -11.09 -15.14
C CYS A 525 10.24 -11.00 -16.54
N CYS A 526 11.05 -10.69 -17.56
CA CYS A 526 10.63 -10.63 -18.95
C CYS A 526 10.15 -12.00 -19.48
N SER A 527 10.79 -13.10 -19.08
CA SER A 527 10.40 -14.44 -19.52
C SER A 527 9.10 -14.91 -18.85
N LEU A 528 8.94 -14.60 -17.56
CA LEU A 528 7.78 -15.02 -16.77
C LEU A 528 6.58 -14.07 -16.88
N ASP A 529 6.73 -12.89 -17.49
CA ASP A 529 5.62 -11.94 -17.64
C ASP A 529 4.91 -12.15 -18.98
N ALA A 530 3.65 -12.62 -18.91
CA ALA A 530 2.79 -12.81 -20.08
C ALA A 530 1.94 -11.57 -20.40
N ARG A 531 1.77 -10.63 -19.45
CA ARG A 531 0.83 -9.50 -19.54
C ARG A 531 1.28 -8.45 -20.56
N CYS A 532 2.58 -8.37 -20.82
CA CYS A 532 3.12 -7.43 -21.82
C CYS A 532 2.81 -7.81 -23.27
N HIS A 533 2.31 -9.03 -23.53
CA HIS A 533 1.97 -9.56 -24.86
C HIS A 533 3.04 -9.35 -25.95
N ASP A 534 4.31 -9.34 -25.55
CA ASP A 534 5.47 -9.07 -26.41
C ASP A 534 5.32 -7.78 -27.24
N LEU A 535 4.73 -6.72 -26.65
CA LEU A 535 4.64 -5.37 -27.24
C LEU A 535 5.98 -4.80 -27.70
N CYS A 536 7.10 -5.32 -27.19
CA CYS A 536 8.45 -4.97 -27.63
C CYS A 536 8.84 -5.54 -29.01
N LYS A 537 8.16 -6.58 -29.50
CA LYS A 537 8.49 -7.32 -30.74
C LYS A 537 7.26 -7.93 -31.46
N PRO A 538 6.24 -7.15 -31.84
CA PRO A 538 4.96 -7.68 -32.33
C PRO A 538 5.07 -8.55 -33.60
N HIS A 539 5.99 -8.23 -34.50
CA HIS A 539 6.21 -8.94 -35.77
C HIS A 539 7.04 -10.23 -35.62
N ALA A 540 7.65 -10.44 -34.45
CA ALA A 540 8.59 -11.53 -34.22
C ALA A 540 7.99 -12.68 -33.40
N ARG A 541 6.67 -12.63 -33.17
CA ARG A 541 5.88 -13.65 -32.47
C ARG A 541 5.60 -14.85 -33.36
N VAL A 542 5.49 -16.06 -32.79
CA VAL A 542 5.14 -17.28 -33.53
C VAL A 542 3.90 -17.07 -34.42
N ASP A 543 2.82 -16.52 -33.87
CA ASP A 543 1.57 -16.28 -34.61
C ASP A 543 1.79 -15.39 -35.85
N ALA A 544 2.59 -14.33 -35.70
CA ALA A 544 2.90 -13.39 -36.78
C ALA A 544 3.86 -14.00 -37.81
N GLN A 545 4.83 -14.80 -37.36
CA GLN A 545 5.77 -15.49 -38.24
C GLN A 545 5.08 -16.56 -39.09
N ILE A 546 4.19 -17.35 -38.48
CA ILE A 546 3.35 -18.34 -39.18
C ILE A 546 2.46 -17.63 -40.18
N ALA A 547 1.75 -16.57 -39.77
CA ALA A 547 0.89 -15.80 -40.68
C ALA A 547 1.67 -15.22 -41.87
N ALA A 548 2.88 -14.68 -41.65
CA ALA A 548 3.73 -14.16 -42.71
C ALA A 548 4.25 -15.26 -43.65
N ALA A 549 4.59 -16.44 -43.13
CA ALA A 549 5.05 -17.56 -43.95
C ALA A 549 3.92 -18.14 -44.82
N PHE A 550 2.72 -18.33 -44.24
CA PHE A 550 1.57 -18.84 -44.98
C PHE A 550 0.95 -17.82 -45.91
N GLY A 551 0.97 -16.52 -45.59
CA GLY A 551 0.43 -15.46 -46.44
C GLY A 551 1.12 -15.35 -47.81
N GLY A 552 2.33 -15.90 -47.97
CA GLY A 552 3.02 -15.98 -49.26
C GLY A 552 2.69 -17.23 -50.09
N ILE A 553 2.09 -18.27 -49.50
CA ILE A 553 1.90 -19.60 -50.12
C ILE A 553 0.40 -19.94 -50.24
N VAL A 554 -0.43 -19.49 -49.29
CA VAL A 554 -1.83 -19.88 -49.15
C VAL A 554 -2.73 -18.68 -49.43
N PRO A 555 -3.74 -18.79 -50.33
CA PRO A 555 -4.67 -17.70 -50.61
C PRO A 555 -5.49 -17.31 -49.38
N GLU A 556 -5.72 -16.00 -49.19
CA GLU A 556 -6.43 -15.40 -48.05
C GLU A 556 -7.71 -16.12 -47.58
N PRO A 557 -8.63 -16.58 -48.45
CA PRO A 557 -9.84 -17.28 -47.99
C PRO A 557 -9.56 -18.62 -47.29
N LEU A 558 -8.48 -19.33 -47.67
CA LEU A 558 -8.09 -20.56 -47.00
C LEU A 558 -7.41 -20.26 -45.66
N LEU A 559 -6.63 -19.17 -45.60
CA LEU A 559 -5.99 -18.68 -44.38
C LEU A 559 -7.03 -18.26 -43.32
N ALA A 560 -8.10 -17.60 -43.75
CA ALA A 560 -9.24 -17.26 -42.89
C ALA A 560 -9.96 -18.51 -42.35
N ARG A 561 -10.12 -19.56 -43.17
CA ARG A 561 -10.70 -20.85 -42.74
C ARG A 561 -9.78 -21.61 -41.79
N LEU A 562 -8.48 -21.59 -41.99
CA LEU A 562 -7.50 -22.21 -41.08
C LEU A 562 -7.47 -21.51 -39.71
N ASN A 563 -7.68 -20.20 -39.69
CA ASN A 563 -7.74 -19.41 -38.45
C ASN A 563 -9.12 -19.47 -37.74
N SER A 564 -10.08 -20.21 -38.31
CA SER A 564 -11.38 -20.46 -37.68
C SER A 564 -11.27 -21.44 -36.50
N GLN A 565 -12.33 -21.54 -35.68
CA GLN A 565 -12.40 -22.50 -34.58
C GLN A 565 -12.24 -23.96 -35.07
N LEU A 566 -12.91 -24.29 -36.18
CA LEU A 566 -12.78 -25.59 -36.82
C LEU A 566 -11.36 -25.81 -37.36
N GLY A 567 -10.74 -24.79 -37.94
CA GLY A 567 -9.36 -24.85 -38.42
C GLY A 567 -8.35 -25.13 -37.31
N HIS A 568 -8.45 -24.45 -36.17
CA HIS A 568 -7.63 -24.71 -34.98
C HIS A 568 -7.86 -26.10 -34.39
N TYR A 569 -9.11 -26.56 -34.33
CA TYR A 569 -9.42 -27.92 -33.91
C TYR A 569 -8.79 -28.97 -34.82
N LEU A 570 -9.04 -28.85 -36.14
CA LEU A 570 -8.55 -29.81 -37.12
C LEU A 570 -7.03 -29.86 -37.12
N SER A 571 -6.36 -28.71 -36.98
CA SER A 571 -4.89 -28.65 -36.93
C SER A 571 -4.32 -29.30 -35.66
N VAL A 572 -4.88 -29.06 -34.47
CA VAL A 572 -4.44 -29.72 -33.23
C VAL A 572 -4.71 -31.22 -33.29
N PHE A 573 -5.90 -31.62 -33.78
CA PHE A 573 -6.29 -33.02 -33.94
C PHE A 573 -5.37 -33.76 -34.92
N LEU A 574 -5.20 -33.24 -36.14
CA LEU A 574 -4.38 -33.88 -37.16
C LEU A 574 -2.91 -33.95 -36.75
N ALA A 575 -2.39 -32.94 -36.05
CA ALA A 575 -1.02 -32.97 -35.53
C ALA A 575 -0.83 -34.07 -34.48
N ALA A 576 -1.73 -34.16 -33.48
CA ALA A 576 -1.64 -35.16 -32.42
C ALA A 576 -1.93 -36.59 -32.93
N ALA A 577 -2.96 -36.75 -33.76
CA ALA A 577 -3.29 -38.02 -34.39
C ALA A 577 -2.17 -38.45 -35.35
N GLY A 578 -1.61 -37.52 -36.14
CA GLY A 578 -0.47 -37.79 -37.01
C GLY A 578 0.77 -38.25 -36.25
N LEU A 579 1.07 -37.66 -35.09
CA LEU A 579 2.18 -38.09 -34.24
C LEU A 579 1.96 -39.51 -33.71
N VAL A 580 0.77 -39.81 -33.19
CA VAL A 580 0.43 -41.16 -32.70
C VAL A 580 0.47 -42.18 -33.84
N GLY A 581 -0.12 -41.83 -34.99
CA GLY A 581 -0.09 -42.66 -36.19
C GLY A 581 1.32 -42.95 -36.67
N LEU A 582 2.21 -41.93 -36.67
CA LEU A 582 3.62 -42.10 -36.98
C LEU A 582 4.28 -43.06 -35.98
N THR A 583 4.10 -42.86 -34.67
CA THR A 583 4.70 -43.76 -33.67
C THR A 583 4.22 -45.21 -33.82
N LEU A 584 2.92 -45.43 -34.04
CA LEU A 584 2.38 -46.78 -34.25
C LEU A 584 2.85 -47.39 -35.58
N ALA A 585 2.99 -46.59 -36.64
CA ALA A 585 3.56 -47.04 -37.90
C ALA A 585 5.04 -47.43 -37.75
N LEU A 586 5.81 -46.66 -36.97
CA LEU A 586 7.20 -47.00 -36.67
C LEU A 586 7.30 -48.29 -35.85
N ILE A 587 6.42 -48.49 -34.87
CA ILE A 587 6.31 -49.75 -34.11
C ILE A 587 5.97 -50.89 -35.07
N TYR A 588 4.99 -50.72 -35.95
CA TYR A 588 4.65 -51.72 -36.96
C TYR A 588 5.84 -52.12 -37.82
N LEU A 589 6.58 -51.15 -38.36
CA LEU A 589 7.78 -51.39 -39.18
C LEU A 589 8.86 -52.14 -38.39
N GLN A 590 9.03 -51.82 -37.11
CA GLN A 590 10.00 -52.49 -36.25
C GLN A 590 9.60 -53.94 -35.92
N THR A 591 8.34 -54.18 -35.58
CA THR A 591 7.84 -55.52 -35.22
C THR A 591 7.76 -56.44 -36.44
N SER A 592 7.32 -55.92 -37.59
CA SER A 592 7.24 -56.68 -38.85
C SER A 592 8.62 -57.08 -39.39
N ALA A 593 9.64 -56.25 -39.15
CA ALA A 593 11.03 -56.59 -39.48
C ALA A 593 11.61 -57.70 -38.58
N ALA A 594 11.17 -57.79 -37.32
CA ALA A 594 11.66 -58.79 -36.36
C ALA A 594 10.96 -60.16 -36.50
N SER A 595 9.64 -60.15 -36.75
CA SER A 595 8.83 -61.37 -36.89
C SER A 595 7.86 -61.25 -38.08
N PRO A 596 8.25 -61.71 -39.29
CA PRO A 596 7.43 -61.56 -40.50
C PRO A 596 6.06 -62.26 -40.42
N GLY A 597 5.95 -63.34 -39.64
CA GLY A 597 4.78 -64.21 -39.56
C GLY A 597 3.53 -63.61 -38.88
N ASP A 598 3.70 -62.64 -37.98
CA ASP A 598 2.61 -62.04 -37.18
C ASP A 598 2.20 -60.64 -37.65
N SER A 599 2.71 -60.20 -38.81
CA SER A 599 2.55 -58.82 -39.31
C SER A 599 1.09 -58.39 -39.49
N THR A 600 0.20 -59.30 -39.87
CA THR A 600 -1.24 -59.00 -40.05
C THR A 600 -1.95 -58.80 -38.70
N ALA A 601 -1.72 -59.69 -37.72
CA ALA A 601 -2.30 -59.58 -36.38
C ALA A 601 -1.82 -58.31 -35.65
N VAL A 602 -0.53 -57.99 -35.77
CA VAL A 602 0.06 -56.77 -35.19
C VAL A 602 -0.53 -55.52 -35.85
N SER A 603 -0.64 -55.49 -37.18
CA SER A 603 -1.29 -54.37 -37.91
C SER A 603 -2.72 -54.14 -37.42
N ASP A 604 -3.51 -55.20 -37.28
CA ASP A 604 -4.89 -55.12 -36.79
C ASP A 604 -4.99 -54.54 -35.38
N VAL A 605 -4.11 -54.96 -34.46
CA VAL A 605 -4.07 -54.41 -33.11
C VAL A 605 -3.66 -52.93 -33.14
N LEU A 606 -2.64 -52.57 -33.91
CA LEU A 606 -2.15 -51.19 -33.98
C LEU A 606 -3.18 -50.23 -34.59
N TRP A 607 -3.93 -50.65 -35.63
CA TRP A 607 -5.04 -49.85 -36.16
C TRP A 607 -6.16 -49.66 -35.13
N LYS A 608 -6.52 -50.71 -34.38
CA LYS A 608 -7.51 -50.60 -33.29
C LYS A 608 -7.05 -49.61 -32.22
N VAL A 609 -5.78 -49.68 -31.80
CA VAL A 609 -5.17 -48.74 -30.85
C VAL A 609 -5.16 -47.31 -31.43
N PHE A 610 -4.78 -47.14 -32.69
CA PHE A 610 -4.76 -45.84 -33.37
C PHE A 610 -6.15 -45.19 -33.37
N PHE A 611 -7.18 -45.90 -33.81
CA PHE A 611 -8.54 -45.33 -33.85
C PHE A 611 -9.09 -45.05 -32.44
N ALA A 612 -8.83 -45.91 -31.46
CA ALA A 612 -9.21 -45.66 -30.07
C ALA A 612 -8.55 -44.38 -29.51
N LEU A 613 -7.23 -44.23 -29.71
CA LEU A 613 -6.50 -43.02 -29.32
C LEU A 613 -6.93 -41.80 -30.12
N ALA A 614 -7.23 -41.93 -31.41
CA ALA A 614 -7.69 -40.82 -32.25
C ALA A 614 -9.03 -40.26 -31.74
N ILE A 615 -9.97 -41.11 -31.30
CA ILE A 615 -11.23 -40.63 -30.69
C ILE A 615 -10.93 -39.81 -29.42
N ILE A 616 -10.07 -40.32 -28.53
CA ILE A 616 -9.67 -39.63 -27.30
C ILE A 616 -9.00 -38.29 -27.62
N ILE A 617 -8.05 -38.27 -28.57
CA ILE A 617 -7.37 -37.07 -29.06
C ILE A 617 -8.39 -36.08 -29.64
N GLY A 618 -9.37 -36.55 -30.40
CA GLY A 618 -10.45 -35.73 -30.94
C GLY A 618 -11.24 -35.01 -29.84
N VAL A 619 -11.62 -35.71 -28.77
CA VAL A 619 -12.33 -35.10 -27.62
C VAL A 619 -11.42 -34.11 -26.89
N VAL A 620 -10.19 -34.50 -26.56
CA VAL A 620 -9.24 -33.66 -25.82
C VAL A 620 -8.87 -32.41 -26.62
N ALA A 621 -8.61 -32.53 -27.93
CA ALA A 621 -8.31 -31.41 -28.80
C ALA A 621 -9.48 -30.42 -28.88
N TRP A 622 -10.72 -30.92 -28.96
CA TRP A 622 -11.91 -30.07 -28.97
C TRP A 622 -12.07 -29.32 -27.65
N LEU A 623 -11.97 -30.01 -26.51
CA LEU A 623 -12.03 -29.40 -25.18
C LEU A 623 -10.92 -28.37 -24.98
N PHE A 624 -9.70 -28.65 -25.45
CA PHE A 624 -8.57 -27.73 -25.37
C PHE A 624 -8.81 -26.45 -26.18
N VAL A 625 -9.31 -26.58 -27.42
CA VAL A 625 -9.62 -25.42 -28.27
C VAL A 625 -10.76 -24.60 -27.67
N LEU A 626 -11.83 -25.24 -27.18
CA LEU A 626 -12.92 -24.57 -26.48
C LEU A 626 -12.45 -23.83 -25.23
N ALA A 627 -11.63 -24.46 -24.38
CA ALA A 627 -11.08 -23.83 -23.19
C ALA A 627 -10.21 -22.61 -23.54
N LYS A 628 -9.38 -22.72 -24.58
CA LYS A 628 -8.56 -21.61 -25.08
C LYS A 628 -9.41 -20.46 -25.62
N GLN A 629 -10.50 -20.75 -26.32
CA GLN A 629 -11.42 -19.74 -26.85
C GLN A 629 -12.23 -19.07 -25.74
N SER A 630 -12.78 -19.84 -24.81
CA SER A 630 -13.48 -19.33 -23.62
C SER A 630 -12.56 -18.38 -22.84
N ARG A 631 -11.30 -18.77 -22.63
CA ARG A 631 -10.31 -17.91 -21.98
C ARG A 631 -10.03 -16.63 -22.77
N ARG A 632 -9.85 -16.71 -24.10
CA ARG A 632 -9.66 -15.51 -24.95
C ARG A 632 -10.87 -14.57 -24.92
N ALA A 633 -12.09 -15.11 -24.92
CA ALA A 633 -13.31 -14.32 -24.83
C ALA A 633 -13.42 -13.61 -23.47
N ALA A 634 -13.15 -14.34 -22.38
CA ALA A 634 -13.12 -13.77 -21.03
C ALA A 634 -12.05 -12.68 -20.87
N GLU A 635 -10.85 -12.89 -21.44
CA GLU A 635 -9.77 -11.89 -21.47
C GLU A 635 -10.20 -10.62 -22.24
N ALA A 636 -10.81 -10.77 -23.42
CA ALA A 636 -11.28 -9.66 -24.23
C ALA A 636 -12.39 -8.85 -23.54
N GLU A 637 -13.34 -9.52 -22.89
CA GLU A 637 -14.42 -8.87 -22.15
C GLU A 637 -13.87 -8.12 -20.92
N THR A 638 -12.95 -8.75 -20.18
CA THR A 638 -12.28 -8.11 -19.04
C THR A 638 -11.50 -6.86 -19.47
N GLN A 639 -10.79 -6.92 -20.61
CA GLN A 639 -10.09 -5.74 -21.16
C GLN A 639 -11.06 -4.62 -21.54
N ARG A 640 -12.22 -4.97 -22.13
CA ARG A 640 -13.27 -4.01 -22.46
C ARG A 640 -13.82 -3.33 -21.21
N GLN A 641 -14.20 -4.11 -20.19
CA GLN A 641 -14.70 -3.57 -18.91
C GLN A 641 -13.67 -2.68 -18.22
N THR A 642 -12.41 -3.11 -18.17
CA THR A 642 -11.32 -2.30 -17.59
C THR A 642 -11.16 -0.96 -18.31
N THR A 643 -11.29 -0.96 -19.64
CA THR A 643 -11.19 0.27 -20.44
C THR A 643 -12.35 1.22 -20.15
N LEU A 644 -13.57 0.69 -20.03
CA LEU A 644 -14.76 1.48 -19.67
C LEU A 644 -14.62 2.07 -18.26
N LEU A 645 -14.20 1.27 -17.28
CA LEU A 645 -13.94 1.74 -15.91
C LEU A 645 -12.88 2.83 -15.86
N MET A 646 -11.79 2.71 -16.64
CA MET A 646 -10.77 3.76 -16.70
C MET A 646 -11.32 5.07 -17.30
N GLN A 647 -12.20 4.98 -18.31
CA GLN A 647 -12.86 6.16 -18.87
C GLN A 647 -13.83 6.81 -17.87
N GLU A 648 -14.57 6.00 -17.11
CA GLU A 648 -15.47 6.46 -16.05
C GLU A 648 -14.72 7.15 -14.91
N ILE A 649 -13.60 6.57 -14.45
CA ILE A 649 -12.73 7.20 -13.42
C ILE A 649 -12.20 8.55 -13.90
N GLU A 650 -11.77 8.65 -15.16
CA GLU A 650 -11.27 9.90 -15.72
C GLU A 650 -12.38 10.95 -15.86
N ALA A 651 -13.61 10.54 -16.21
CA ALA A 651 -14.77 11.41 -16.25
C ALA A 651 -15.12 11.93 -14.84
N HIS A 652 -15.18 11.06 -13.84
CA HIS A 652 -15.45 11.45 -12.45
C HIS A 652 -14.44 12.45 -11.91
N LYS A 653 -13.14 12.26 -12.17
CA LYS A 653 -12.10 13.22 -11.74
C LYS A 653 -12.31 14.62 -12.31
N ARG A 654 -12.80 14.73 -13.54
CA ARG A 654 -13.10 16.04 -14.15
C ARG A 654 -14.31 16.68 -13.49
N THR A 655 -15.38 15.92 -13.32
CA THR A 655 -16.61 16.39 -12.66
C THR A 655 -16.34 16.81 -11.21
N ASP A 656 -15.56 16.04 -10.45
CA ASP A 656 -15.19 16.37 -9.07
C ASP A 656 -14.39 17.67 -9.00
N ALA A 657 -13.46 17.88 -9.93
CA ALA A 657 -12.67 19.11 -10.00
C ALA A 657 -13.54 20.33 -10.35
N GLU A 658 -14.53 20.18 -11.22
CA GLU A 658 -15.50 21.25 -11.55
C GLU A 658 -16.41 21.57 -10.36
N LEU A 659 -16.94 20.53 -9.69
CA LEU A 659 -17.76 20.66 -8.49
C LEU A 659 -17.00 21.39 -7.37
N GLN A 660 -15.75 21.00 -7.14
CA GLN A 660 -14.90 21.61 -6.11
C GLN A 660 -14.67 23.10 -6.38
N ARG A 661 -14.37 23.49 -7.63
CA ARG A 661 -14.23 24.91 -7.99
C ARG A 661 -15.52 25.69 -7.81
N ALA A 662 -16.66 25.12 -8.23
CA ALA A 662 -17.95 25.78 -8.07
C ALA A 662 -18.30 26.02 -6.59
N LYS A 663 -17.98 25.05 -5.72
CA LYS A 663 -18.13 25.17 -4.27
C LYS A 663 -17.27 26.29 -3.69
N GLU A 664 -15.99 26.33 -4.05
CA GLU A 664 -15.05 27.37 -3.58
C GLU A 664 -15.51 28.78 -3.97
N VAL A 665 -16.02 28.96 -5.19
CA VAL A 665 -16.57 30.25 -5.64
C VAL A 665 -17.80 30.63 -4.81
N ALA A 666 -18.73 29.70 -4.57
CA ALA A 666 -19.92 29.96 -3.77
C ALA A 666 -19.59 30.33 -2.31
N GLU A 667 -18.65 29.60 -1.67
CA GLU A 667 -18.22 29.88 -0.31
C GLU A 667 -17.51 31.24 -0.20
N SER A 668 -16.68 31.60 -1.18
CA SER A 668 -15.99 32.90 -1.22
C SER A 668 -16.96 34.08 -1.30
N ALA A 669 -18.04 33.95 -2.09
CA ALA A 669 -19.07 34.96 -2.22
C ALA A 669 -19.85 35.15 -0.91
N ASN A 670 -20.17 34.05 -0.22
CA ASN A 670 -20.88 34.11 1.05
C ASN A 670 -20.02 34.76 2.15
N LEU A 671 -18.73 34.41 2.22
CA LEU A 671 -17.76 35.04 3.13
C LEU A 671 -17.61 36.55 2.89
N ALA A 672 -17.58 36.98 1.63
CA ALA A 672 -17.51 38.40 1.27
C ALA A 672 -18.77 39.16 1.71
N LYS A 673 -19.97 38.58 1.50
CA LYS A 673 -21.24 39.16 1.95
C LYS A 673 -21.27 39.38 3.47
N SER A 674 -20.87 38.38 4.26
CA SER A 674 -20.84 38.53 5.73
C SER A 674 -19.84 39.57 6.21
N ARG A 675 -18.65 39.67 5.59
CA ARG A 675 -17.65 40.70 5.94
C ARG A 675 -18.15 42.11 5.65
N TYR A 676 -18.84 42.29 4.53
CA TYR A 676 -19.40 43.58 4.14
C TYR A 676 -20.41 44.10 5.17
N VAL A 677 -21.33 43.24 5.67
CA VAL A 677 -22.34 43.63 6.67
C VAL A 677 -21.72 44.04 7.99
N VAL A 678 -20.71 43.30 8.48
CA VAL A 678 -20.01 43.64 9.74
C VAL A 678 -19.26 44.97 9.62
N GLY A 679 -18.59 45.21 8.48
CA GLY A 679 -17.89 46.48 8.23
C GLY A 679 -18.84 47.68 8.18
N LEU A 680 -19.98 47.54 7.50
CA LEU A 680 -20.98 48.60 7.39
C LEU A 680 -21.50 49.06 8.76
N SER A 681 -21.68 48.13 9.71
CA SER A 681 -22.21 48.51 11.03
C SER A 681 -21.23 49.32 11.88
N HIS A 682 -19.92 49.12 11.72
CA HIS A 682 -18.92 49.98 12.38
C HIS A 682 -18.96 51.40 11.82
N GLU A 683 -19.09 51.54 10.49
CA GLU A 683 -19.23 52.84 9.81
C GLU A 683 -20.51 53.57 10.21
N LEU A 684 -21.59 52.84 10.51
CA LEU A 684 -22.86 53.43 10.96
C LEU A 684 -22.89 53.75 12.46
N ARG A 685 -22.20 52.97 13.30
CA ARG A 685 -22.20 53.17 14.78
C ARG A 685 -21.41 54.40 15.19
N SER A 686 -20.28 54.67 14.54
CA SER A 686 -19.38 55.78 14.88
C SER A 686 -20.04 57.17 14.83
N PRO A 687 -20.74 57.59 13.74
CA PRO A 687 -21.43 58.88 13.72
C PRO A 687 -22.61 58.94 14.70
N LEU A 688 -23.21 57.79 14.99
CA LEU A 688 -24.41 57.68 15.81
C LEU A 688 -24.07 57.82 17.30
N ASN A 689 -22.96 57.23 17.74
CA ASN A 689 -22.40 57.43 19.09
C ASN A 689 -22.00 58.90 19.32
N ALA A 690 -21.47 59.58 18.31
CA ALA A 690 -21.17 61.01 18.40
C ALA A 690 -22.45 61.84 18.59
N ILE A 691 -23.53 61.54 17.83
CA ILE A 691 -24.83 62.21 17.98
C ILE A 691 -25.43 61.96 19.37
N SER A 692 -25.42 60.71 19.86
CA SER A 692 -25.89 60.40 21.22
C SER A 692 -25.04 61.08 22.30
N GLY A 693 -23.71 61.11 22.14
CA GLY A 693 -22.79 61.76 23.08
C GLY A 693 -23.01 63.26 23.18
N TYR A 694 -23.13 63.98 22.06
CA TYR A 694 -23.45 65.41 22.07
C TYR A 694 -24.86 65.68 22.60
N ALA A 695 -25.85 64.84 22.27
CA ALA A 695 -27.19 64.96 22.83
C ALA A 695 -27.19 64.74 24.36
N GLN A 696 -26.35 63.84 24.88
CA GLN A 696 -26.23 63.60 26.31
C GLN A 696 -25.55 64.77 27.05
N LEU A 697 -24.49 65.34 26.48
CA LEU A 697 -23.83 66.53 27.02
C LEU A 697 -24.79 67.73 27.05
N LEU A 698 -25.57 67.93 25.99
CA LEU A 698 -26.61 68.97 25.93
C LEU A 698 -27.80 68.67 26.85
N GLU A 699 -28.07 67.43 27.24
CA GLU A 699 -29.13 67.12 28.21
C GLU A 699 -28.71 67.46 29.65
N GLN A 700 -27.41 67.39 29.94
CA GLN A 700 -26.78 67.61 31.23
C GLN A 700 -26.38 69.07 31.50
N ASP A 701 -26.42 69.94 30.49
CA ASP A 701 -26.17 71.37 30.66
C ASP A 701 -27.39 72.08 31.28
N ASP A 702 -27.27 72.45 32.55
CA ASP A 702 -28.33 73.11 33.32
C ASP A 702 -28.63 74.55 32.88
N SER A 703 -27.83 75.13 31.97
CA SER A 703 -28.07 76.46 31.40
C SER A 703 -29.15 76.48 30.30
N LEU A 704 -29.59 75.32 29.83
CA LEU A 704 -30.60 75.20 28.77
C LEU A 704 -32.03 75.39 29.30
N GLN A 705 -32.80 76.27 28.64
CA GLN A 705 -34.24 76.45 28.91
C GLN A 705 -35.03 75.15 28.64
N THR A 706 -36.22 75.01 29.24
CA THR A 706 -37.05 73.77 29.20
C THR A 706 -37.40 73.25 27.80
N ARG A 707 -37.57 74.15 26.81
CA ARG A 707 -37.98 73.78 25.44
C ARG A 707 -36.85 73.16 24.59
N PRO A 708 -35.62 73.73 24.54
CA PRO A 708 -34.45 73.07 23.95
C PRO A 708 -34.13 71.69 24.55
N ARG A 709 -34.34 71.50 25.86
CA ARG A 709 -34.06 70.24 26.56
C ARG A 709 -34.95 69.09 26.11
N GLU A 710 -36.22 69.35 25.80
CA GLU A 710 -37.13 68.36 25.22
C GLU A 710 -36.70 67.95 23.80
N GLN A 711 -36.23 68.88 22.98
CA GLN A 711 -35.76 68.60 21.62
C GLN A 711 -34.50 67.73 21.62
N VAL A 712 -33.55 68.01 22.52
CA VAL A 712 -32.36 67.18 22.74
C VAL A 712 -32.74 65.76 23.17
N ARG A 713 -33.73 65.61 24.07
CA ARG A 713 -34.28 64.29 24.45
C ARG A 713 -34.92 63.53 23.30
N VAL A 714 -35.50 64.22 22.31
CA VAL A 714 -36.05 63.58 21.10
C VAL A 714 -34.94 63.12 20.16
N VAL A 715 -33.89 63.92 19.97
CA VAL A 715 -32.72 63.54 19.16
C VAL A 715 -32.02 62.32 19.77
N LYS A 716 -31.80 62.33 21.09
CA LYS A 716 -31.23 61.20 21.82
C LYS A 716 -32.05 59.92 21.64
N ARG A 717 -33.37 59.98 21.86
CA ARG A 717 -34.28 58.84 21.65
C ARG A 717 -34.24 58.32 20.21
N SER A 718 -34.07 59.20 19.22
CA SER A 718 -33.99 58.82 17.81
C SER A 718 -32.66 58.14 17.48
N ALA A 719 -31.55 58.62 18.06
CA ALA A 719 -30.25 57.96 17.96
C ALA A 719 -30.30 56.58 18.65
N ASP A 720 -30.78 56.49 19.89
CA ASP A 720 -30.90 55.21 20.60
C ASP A 720 -31.77 54.20 19.82
N HIS A 721 -32.84 54.66 19.17
CA HIS A 721 -33.68 53.83 18.30
C HIS A 721 -32.93 53.29 17.07
N LEU A 722 -32.15 54.14 16.40
CA LEU A 722 -31.39 53.75 15.21
C LEU A 722 -30.22 52.82 15.56
N SER A 723 -29.60 53.02 16.73
CA SER A 723 -28.59 52.10 17.27
C SER A 723 -29.18 50.70 17.48
N GLY A 724 -30.36 50.61 18.12
CA GLY A 724 -31.06 49.34 18.32
C GLY A 724 -31.47 48.63 17.01
N LEU A 725 -31.77 49.38 15.94
CA LEU A 725 -32.03 48.83 14.60
C LEU A 725 -30.77 48.19 14.00
N ILE A 726 -29.64 48.88 14.08
CA ILE A 726 -28.36 48.40 13.54
C ILE A 726 -27.92 47.13 14.28
N ASP A 727 -28.00 47.14 15.61
CA ASP A 727 -27.67 45.97 16.43
C ASP A 727 -28.59 44.78 16.13
N GLY A 728 -29.88 45.03 15.90
CA GLY A 728 -30.83 43.98 15.51
C GLY A 728 -30.55 43.34 14.15
N ILE A 729 -30.17 44.13 13.14
CA ILE A 729 -29.79 43.62 11.81
C ILE A 729 -28.48 42.83 11.89
N LEU A 730 -27.52 43.31 12.69
CA LEU A 730 -26.28 42.60 12.95
C LEU A 730 -26.49 41.24 13.60
N ASP A 731 -27.36 41.17 14.61
CA ASP A 731 -27.67 39.91 15.30
C ASP A 731 -28.27 38.89 14.32
N ILE A 732 -29.20 39.29 13.44
CA ILE A 732 -29.75 38.42 12.38
C ILE A 732 -28.65 37.92 11.45
N SER A 733 -27.80 38.82 10.94
CA SER A 733 -26.72 38.45 10.02
C SER A 733 -25.69 37.51 10.67
N LYS A 734 -25.41 37.66 11.97
CA LYS A 734 -24.51 36.78 12.72
C LYS A 734 -25.12 35.40 12.93
N ILE A 735 -26.43 35.32 13.18
CA ILE A 735 -27.16 34.06 13.36
C ILE A 735 -27.22 33.27 12.04
N GLU A 736 -27.61 33.90 10.92
CA GLU A 736 -27.66 33.25 9.61
C GLU A 736 -26.29 32.74 9.13
N ALA A 737 -25.21 33.46 9.48
CA ALA A 737 -23.85 33.06 9.17
C ALA A 737 -23.28 31.99 10.13
N GLY A 738 -24.03 31.55 11.15
CA GLY A 738 -23.58 30.58 12.15
C GLY A 738 -22.47 31.09 13.08
N ARG A 739 -22.37 32.42 13.27
CA ARG A 739 -21.29 33.09 14.02
C ARG A 739 -21.74 33.70 15.35
N LEU A 740 -22.95 33.38 15.81
CA LEU A 740 -23.42 33.80 17.14
C LEU A 740 -22.87 32.83 18.19
N TYR A 741 -22.02 33.34 19.09
CA TYR A 741 -21.52 32.59 20.25
C TYR A 741 -22.43 32.88 21.44
N LEU A 742 -22.91 31.83 22.09
CA LEU A 742 -23.69 31.93 23.33
C LEU A 742 -22.76 31.86 24.52
N SER A 743 -22.94 32.75 25.50
CA SER A 743 -22.29 32.58 26.80
C SER A 743 -22.99 31.47 27.59
N ARG A 744 -22.24 30.83 28.48
CA ARG A 744 -22.80 29.82 29.40
C ARG A 744 -22.57 30.34 30.83
N ASP A 745 -23.47 31.20 31.26
CA ASP A 745 -23.40 31.90 32.55
C ASP A 745 -24.12 31.08 33.64
N GLU A 746 -23.67 31.23 34.90
CA GLU A 746 -24.39 30.75 36.07
C GLU A 746 -25.41 31.81 36.50
N VAL A 747 -26.66 31.67 36.05
CA VAL A 747 -27.73 32.66 36.27
C VAL A 747 -28.50 32.32 37.53
N ARG A 748 -28.51 33.23 38.51
CA ARG A 748 -29.40 33.14 39.69
C ARG A 748 -30.84 33.40 39.26
N LEU A 749 -31.56 32.33 38.94
CA LEU A 749 -32.83 32.41 38.22
C LEU A 749 -33.89 33.23 38.97
N THR A 750 -33.96 33.09 40.29
CA THR A 750 -34.92 33.82 41.13
C THR A 750 -34.67 35.33 41.08
N ASP A 751 -33.44 35.78 41.37
CA ASP A 751 -33.06 37.19 41.35
C ASP A 751 -33.27 37.81 39.96
N PHE A 752 -32.88 37.09 38.91
CA PHE A 752 -33.07 37.50 37.52
C PHE A 752 -34.55 37.75 37.18
N LEU A 753 -35.44 36.85 37.59
CA LEU A 753 -36.87 36.96 37.37
C LEU A 753 -37.49 38.08 38.21
N ASP A 754 -37.08 38.22 39.47
CA ASP A 754 -37.60 39.25 40.38
C ASP A 754 -37.23 40.66 39.87
N GLN A 755 -36.03 40.84 39.31
CA GLN A 755 -35.65 42.08 38.62
C GLN A 755 -36.56 42.39 37.42
N LEU A 756 -36.83 41.41 36.56
CA LEU A 756 -37.71 41.59 35.40
C LEU A 756 -39.15 41.93 35.83
N VAL A 757 -39.67 41.20 36.82
CA VAL A 757 -41.01 41.41 37.38
C VAL A 757 -41.13 42.80 38.00
N GLY A 758 -40.13 43.25 38.76
CA GLY A 758 -40.13 44.58 39.37
C GLY A 758 -40.21 45.69 38.32
N MET A 759 -39.41 45.59 37.25
CA MET A 759 -39.41 46.55 36.15
C MET A 759 -40.77 46.62 35.44
N PHE A 760 -41.36 45.48 35.09
CA PHE A 760 -42.60 45.45 34.32
C PHE A 760 -43.85 45.68 35.15
N ARG A 761 -43.84 45.35 36.45
CA ARG A 761 -44.91 45.74 37.38
C ARG A 761 -45.05 47.26 37.43
N LEU A 762 -43.94 48.00 37.51
CA LEU A 762 -43.96 49.46 37.50
C LEU A 762 -44.55 50.01 36.18
N GLN A 763 -44.16 49.44 35.03
CA GLN A 763 -44.69 49.86 33.72
C GLN A 763 -46.18 49.55 33.57
N ALA A 764 -46.64 48.39 34.03
CA ALA A 764 -48.03 47.99 34.04
C ALA A 764 -48.88 48.92 34.93
N THR A 765 -48.41 49.21 36.15
CA THR A 765 -49.07 50.16 37.06
C THR A 765 -49.15 51.56 36.47
N ALA A 766 -48.07 52.05 35.83
CA ALA A 766 -48.06 53.35 35.15
C ALA A 766 -49.07 53.43 33.99
N LYS A 767 -49.43 52.29 33.40
CA LYS A 767 -50.43 52.17 32.33
C LYS A 767 -51.83 51.81 32.84
N GLY A 768 -51.99 51.53 34.14
CA GLY A 768 -53.27 51.13 34.73
C GLY A 768 -53.69 49.68 34.46
N ILE A 769 -52.78 48.80 34.05
CA ILE A 769 -53.06 47.38 33.80
C ILE A 769 -52.51 46.50 34.93
N GLU A 770 -53.20 45.40 35.26
CA GLU A 770 -52.79 44.49 36.33
C GLU A 770 -51.67 43.54 35.84
N PHE A 771 -50.60 43.37 36.62
CA PHE A 771 -49.48 42.47 36.29
C PHE A 771 -49.38 41.30 37.28
N ILE A 772 -49.69 40.10 36.80
CA ILE A 772 -49.76 38.88 37.62
C ILE A 772 -48.54 38.00 37.34
N PHE A 773 -47.71 37.74 38.34
CA PHE A 773 -46.57 36.83 38.24
C PHE A 773 -46.85 35.52 38.98
N ARG A 774 -46.70 34.37 38.30
CA ARG A 774 -46.86 33.04 38.89
C ARG A 774 -45.64 32.19 38.62
N ARG A 775 -45.07 31.60 39.66
CA ARG A 775 -43.93 30.67 39.59
C ARG A 775 -44.18 29.44 40.45
N PRO A 776 -43.58 28.28 40.14
CA PRO A 776 -43.73 27.08 40.97
C PRO A 776 -43.03 27.26 42.32
N PRO A 777 -43.42 26.51 43.36
CA PRO A 777 -42.87 26.65 44.71
C PRO A 777 -41.38 26.27 44.80
N VAL A 778 -40.88 25.46 43.86
CA VAL A 778 -39.47 25.08 43.76
C VAL A 778 -38.95 25.44 42.37
N LEU A 779 -37.97 26.33 42.33
CA LEU A 779 -37.15 26.65 41.16
C LEU A 779 -35.68 26.41 41.51
N PRO A 780 -34.85 26.00 40.54
CA PRO A 780 -33.41 25.92 40.74
C PRO A 780 -32.87 27.30 41.08
N ALA A 781 -32.03 27.39 42.10
CA ALA A 781 -31.45 28.66 42.53
C ALA A 781 -30.53 29.26 41.44
N VAL A 782 -29.81 28.39 40.72
CA VAL A 782 -28.86 28.77 39.66
C VAL A 782 -29.01 27.84 38.47
N VAL A 783 -29.03 28.40 37.26
CA VAL A 783 -29.12 27.65 35.98
C VAL A 783 -28.04 28.09 35.00
N TYR A 784 -27.65 27.18 34.09
CA TYR A 784 -26.80 27.55 32.96
C TYR A 784 -27.61 28.20 31.84
N ALA A 785 -27.30 29.46 31.49
CA ALA A 785 -27.89 30.16 30.36
C ALA A 785 -27.00 31.34 29.90
N ASP A 786 -27.24 31.86 28.70
CA ASP A 786 -26.77 33.20 28.34
C ASP A 786 -27.74 34.23 28.94
N GLU A 787 -27.35 34.88 30.04
CA GLU A 787 -28.25 35.76 30.79
C GLU A 787 -28.76 36.91 29.91
N LYS A 788 -27.85 37.50 29.12
CA LYS A 788 -28.14 38.66 28.28
C LYS A 788 -29.17 38.31 27.20
N ARG A 789 -29.01 37.18 26.51
CA ARG A 789 -29.93 36.75 25.45
C ARG A 789 -31.27 36.28 26.02
N LEU A 790 -31.26 35.58 27.16
CA LEU A 790 -32.49 35.23 27.86
C LEU A 790 -33.28 36.48 28.30
N ARG A 791 -32.59 37.48 28.86
CA ARG A 791 -33.17 38.79 29.22
C ARG A 791 -33.78 39.47 28.02
N GLN A 792 -33.08 39.49 26.89
CA GLN A 792 -33.54 40.11 25.65
C GLN A 792 -34.83 39.47 25.13
N ILE A 793 -34.93 38.13 25.14
CA ILE A 793 -36.15 37.41 24.74
C ILE A 793 -37.32 37.80 25.64
N LEU A 794 -37.15 37.73 26.97
CA LEU A 794 -38.23 37.98 27.92
C LEU A 794 -38.68 39.45 27.94
N ILE A 795 -37.74 40.40 27.90
CA ILE A 795 -38.05 41.83 27.83
C ILE A 795 -38.88 42.14 26.58
N ASN A 796 -38.50 41.59 25.43
CA ASN A 796 -39.21 41.86 24.19
C ASN A 796 -40.65 41.32 24.22
N LEU A 797 -40.87 40.13 24.78
CA LEU A 797 -42.22 39.56 24.91
C LEU A 797 -43.08 40.29 25.95
N LEU A 798 -42.55 40.54 27.15
CA LEU A 798 -43.27 41.23 28.23
C LEU A 798 -43.57 42.68 27.88
N SER A 799 -42.62 43.39 27.24
CA SER A 799 -42.85 44.76 26.77
C SER A 799 -43.92 44.81 25.70
N ASN A 800 -43.97 43.85 24.77
CA ASN A 800 -45.04 43.78 23.78
C ASN A 800 -46.41 43.51 24.43
N ALA A 801 -46.49 42.57 25.37
CA ALA A 801 -47.73 42.28 26.10
C ALA A 801 -48.30 43.53 26.82
N ILE A 802 -47.45 44.26 27.56
CA ILE A 802 -47.85 45.50 28.25
C ILE A 802 -48.18 46.62 27.26
N LYS A 803 -47.42 46.73 26.17
CA LYS A 803 -47.62 47.76 25.15
C LYS A 803 -48.96 47.62 24.43
N PHE A 804 -49.38 46.40 24.07
CA PHE A 804 -50.60 46.18 23.29
C PHE A 804 -51.87 45.98 24.13
N THR A 805 -51.74 45.71 25.43
CA THR A 805 -52.89 45.67 26.36
C THR A 805 -53.24 47.08 26.82
N GLN A 806 -54.41 47.59 26.46
CA GLN A 806 -54.86 48.93 26.90
C GLN A 806 -55.47 48.87 28.30
N ASP A 807 -56.42 47.97 28.49
CA ASP A 807 -57.11 47.70 29.76
C ASP A 807 -57.12 46.19 30.02
N GLY A 808 -57.09 45.76 31.29
CA GLY A 808 -57.08 44.35 31.68
C GLY A 808 -55.80 43.91 32.39
N ASN A 809 -55.31 42.69 32.10
CA ASN A 809 -54.16 42.12 32.80
C ASN A 809 -53.13 41.47 31.86
N VAL A 810 -51.88 41.45 32.32
CA VAL A 810 -50.79 40.68 31.73
C VAL A 810 -50.29 39.68 32.77
N GLN A 811 -50.25 38.41 32.42
CA GLN A 811 -49.76 37.33 33.28
C GLN A 811 -48.41 36.81 32.78
N PHE A 812 -47.46 36.69 33.69
CA PHE A 812 -46.19 36.02 33.46
C PHE A 812 -46.13 34.75 34.29
N VAL A 813 -46.21 33.59 33.64
CA VAL A 813 -46.27 32.28 34.27
C VAL A 813 -45.03 31.49 33.91
N ILE A 814 -44.43 30.83 34.89
CA ILE A 814 -43.26 29.99 34.69
C ILE A 814 -43.61 28.56 35.04
N HIS A 815 -43.24 27.63 34.17
CA HIS A 815 -43.21 26.20 34.44
C HIS A 815 -41.78 25.70 34.34
N TYR A 816 -41.36 24.87 35.29
CA TYR A 816 -40.03 24.27 35.25
C TYR A 816 -40.13 22.76 35.44
N ARG A 817 -39.61 22.01 34.47
CA ARG A 817 -39.50 20.55 34.48
C ARG A 817 -38.07 20.19 34.10
N SER A 818 -37.18 20.18 35.10
CA SER A 818 -35.73 20.04 34.94
C SER A 818 -35.35 19.05 33.82
N PRO A 819 -34.59 19.47 32.79
CA PRO A 819 -33.91 20.76 32.61
C PRO A 819 -34.66 21.82 31.78
N VAL A 820 -35.96 21.68 31.52
CA VAL A 820 -36.71 22.58 30.61
C VAL A 820 -37.55 23.59 31.39
N ALA A 821 -37.33 24.88 31.11
CA ALA A 821 -38.18 25.98 31.55
C ALA A 821 -39.13 26.40 30.42
N GLU A 822 -40.39 26.63 30.76
CA GLU A 822 -41.40 27.21 29.88
C GLU A 822 -41.91 28.51 30.49
N PHE A 823 -41.73 29.60 29.75
CA PHE A 823 -42.17 30.94 30.10
C PHE A 823 -43.43 31.26 29.29
N GLU A 824 -44.56 31.47 29.96
CA GLU A 824 -45.81 31.87 29.33
C GLU A 824 -46.12 33.34 29.65
N ILE A 825 -46.30 34.14 28.61
CA ILE A 825 -46.72 35.55 28.70
C ILE A 825 -48.12 35.62 28.11
N ILE A 826 -49.12 35.92 28.93
CA ILE A 826 -50.53 35.98 28.56
C ILE A 826 -50.99 37.43 28.67
N ASP A 827 -51.54 37.98 27.61
CA ASP A 827 -52.08 39.35 27.56
C ASP A 827 -53.56 39.33 27.19
N THR A 828 -54.36 40.24 27.76
CA THR A 828 -55.77 40.46 27.39
C THR A 828 -55.92 41.57 26.34
N GLY A 829 -54.92 41.74 25.48
CA GLY A 829 -54.91 42.76 24.44
C GLY A 829 -55.85 42.43 23.26
N PRO A 830 -55.74 43.14 22.12
CA PRO A 830 -56.65 42.99 20.98
C PRO A 830 -56.57 41.63 20.27
N GLY A 831 -55.60 40.78 20.63
CA GLY A 831 -55.31 39.53 19.93
C GLY A 831 -54.70 39.72 18.54
N ILE A 832 -54.27 38.62 17.91
CA ILE A 832 -53.56 38.56 16.64
C ILE A 832 -54.40 37.70 15.68
N ARG A 833 -54.62 38.19 14.46
CA ARG A 833 -55.36 37.45 13.42
C ARG A 833 -54.59 36.19 13.02
N ALA A 834 -55.30 35.11 12.71
CA ALA A 834 -54.70 33.85 12.27
C ALA A 834 -53.71 34.02 11.10
N ASP A 835 -54.05 34.86 10.11
CA ASP A 835 -53.20 35.15 8.94
C ASP A 835 -51.87 35.85 9.31
N ASP A 836 -51.81 36.51 10.48
CA ASP A 836 -50.64 37.25 10.93
C ASP A 836 -49.76 36.44 11.91
N LEU A 837 -50.21 35.30 12.44
CA LEU A 837 -49.49 34.53 13.47
C LEU A 837 -48.10 34.04 13.02
N GLU A 838 -47.94 33.68 11.74
CA GLU A 838 -46.63 33.34 11.18
C GLU A 838 -45.83 34.59 10.76
N ARG A 839 -46.53 35.60 10.23
CA ARG A 839 -45.92 36.82 9.68
C ARG A 839 -45.27 37.71 10.73
N ILE A 840 -45.79 37.75 11.96
CA ILE A 840 -45.22 38.57 13.05
C ILE A 840 -43.78 38.19 13.43
N PHE A 841 -43.30 36.99 13.05
CA PHE A 841 -41.93 36.56 13.26
C PHE A 841 -41.01 36.87 12.07
N ALA A 842 -41.53 37.33 10.94
CA ALA A 842 -40.72 37.70 9.78
C ALA A 842 -40.05 39.08 9.98
N PRO A 843 -38.81 39.29 9.49
CA PRO A 843 -38.09 40.54 9.67
C PRO A 843 -38.84 41.73 9.07
N PHE A 844 -38.90 42.85 9.80
CA PHE A 844 -39.52 44.12 9.39
C PHE A 844 -41.05 44.08 9.18
N GLU A 845 -41.68 42.94 9.39
CA GLU A 845 -43.14 42.82 9.33
C GLU A 845 -43.77 43.38 10.61
N ARG A 846 -44.86 44.13 10.44
CA ARG A 846 -45.69 44.65 11.52
C ARG A 846 -47.11 44.15 11.26
N GLY A 847 -47.70 43.41 12.21
CA GLY A 847 -49.08 42.91 12.06
C GLY A 847 -50.09 44.05 11.84
N ALA A 848 -51.28 43.74 11.31
CA ALA A 848 -52.24 44.74 10.84
C ALA A 848 -52.65 45.80 11.91
N LEU A 849 -52.61 45.44 13.20
CA LEU A 849 -52.88 46.33 14.34
C LEU A 849 -51.73 47.32 14.64
N GLY A 850 -50.50 47.00 14.26
CA GLY A 850 -49.32 47.85 14.45
C GLY A 850 -49.17 48.97 13.40
N ALA A 851 -49.87 48.86 12.26
CA ALA A 851 -49.86 49.87 11.20
C ALA A 851 -50.62 51.15 11.58
N ALA A 852 -51.54 51.08 12.56
CA ALA A 852 -52.38 52.20 12.99
C ALA A 852 -51.69 53.17 13.97
N GLN A 853 -50.50 52.83 14.49
CA GLN A 853 -49.71 53.69 15.40
C GLN A 853 -48.28 53.87 14.85
N PRO A 854 -47.91 55.05 14.30
CA PRO A 854 -46.64 55.25 13.58
C PRO A 854 -45.37 55.18 14.44
N HIS A 855 -45.47 55.32 15.77
CA HIS A 855 -44.32 55.59 16.65
C HIS A 855 -43.77 54.36 17.41
N THR A 856 -44.14 53.14 17.05
CA THR A 856 -43.98 51.99 17.97
C THR A 856 -43.27 50.76 17.37
N GLY A 857 -41.93 50.80 17.35
CA GLY A 857 -41.04 49.61 17.28
C GLY A 857 -40.54 49.20 15.88
N THR A 858 -39.43 48.47 15.83
CA THR A 858 -38.66 48.18 14.60
C THR A 858 -39.21 47.05 13.73
N GLY A 859 -40.07 46.18 14.27
CA GLY A 859 -40.50 44.94 13.61
C GLY A 859 -39.44 43.83 13.61
N LEU A 860 -38.33 43.99 14.34
CA LEU A 860 -37.27 42.98 14.42
C LEU A 860 -37.29 42.17 15.72
N GLY A 861 -37.95 42.68 16.77
CA GLY A 861 -37.89 42.10 18.11
C GLY A 861 -38.31 40.63 18.13
N LEU A 862 -39.50 40.31 17.60
CA LEU A 862 -40.03 38.93 17.60
C LEU A 862 -39.20 37.99 16.73
N THR A 863 -38.73 38.45 15.57
CA THR A 863 -37.79 37.71 14.71
C THR A 863 -36.51 37.35 15.45
N ILE A 864 -35.90 38.33 16.12
CA ILE A 864 -34.68 38.13 16.91
C ILE A 864 -34.94 37.18 18.08
N SER A 865 -36.05 37.35 18.81
CA SER A 865 -36.41 36.43 19.91
C SER A 865 -36.58 34.99 19.42
N LYS A 866 -37.22 34.76 18.26
CA LYS A 866 -37.41 33.43 17.68
C LYS A 866 -36.08 32.80 17.24
N LEU A 867 -35.21 33.58 16.60
CA LEU A 867 -33.88 33.13 16.19
C LEU A 867 -32.99 32.83 17.40
N LEU A 868 -32.95 33.70 18.41
CA LEU A 868 -32.17 33.50 19.64
C LEU A 868 -32.66 32.28 20.41
N ALA A 869 -33.98 32.11 20.59
CA ALA A 869 -34.54 30.92 21.22
C ALA A 869 -34.11 29.64 20.48
N GLY A 870 -34.18 29.64 19.14
CA GLY A 870 -33.73 28.50 18.32
C GLY A 870 -32.24 28.18 18.47
N VAL A 871 -31.37 29.19 18.44
CA VAL A 871 -29.91 29.01 18.63
C VAL A 871 -29.59 28.52 20.04
N MET A 872 -30.34 28.94 21.05
CA MET A 872 -30.23 28.46 22.43
C MET A 872 -30.91 27.10 22.66
N GLY A 873 -31.35 26.40 21.62
CA GLY A 873 -31.95 25.06 21.69
C GLY A 873 -33.41 25.03 22.16
N GLY A 874 -34.08 26.17 22.12
CA GLY A 874 -35.47 26.38 22.52
C GLY A 874 -36.43 26.70 21.36
N ASP A 875 -37.67 27.07 21.69
CA ASP A 875 -38.70 27.44 20.72
C ASP A 875 -39.66 28.50 21.29
N ILE A 876 -40.21 29.37 20.44
CA ILE A 876 -41.27 30.34 20.79
C ILE A 876 -42.54 30.00 20.00
N ARG A 877 -43.66 29.82 20.71
CA ARG A 877 -44.98 29.59 20.12
C ARG A 877 -45.96 30.66 20.57
N VAL A 878 -46.93 30.96 19.71
CA VAL A 878 -47.99 31.92 19.99
C VAL A 878 -49.35 31.27 19.74
N SER A 879 -50.30 31.52 20.62
CA SER A 879 -51.73 31.25 20.42
C SER A 879 -52.49 32.52 20.74
N SER A 880 -53.37 32.97 19.86
CA SER A 880 -54.11 34.21 20.05
C SER A 880 -55.49 34.14 19.42
N GLU A 881 -56.44 34.84 20.03
CA GLU A 881 -57.81 35.01 19.54
C GLU A 881 -58.14 36.51 19.55
N VAL A 882 -58.67 37.00 18.43
CA VAL A 882 -58.97 38.43 18.23
C VAL A 882 -60.04 38.88 19.23
N GLY A 883 -59.76 39.95 19.96
CA GLY A 883 -60.64 40.50 21.01
C GLY A 883 -60.52 39.85 22.39
N THR A 884 -59.81 38.71 22.50
CA THR A 884 -59.63 37.98 23.76
C THR A 884 -58.21 38.15 24.34
N GLY A 885 -57.19 38.17 23.47
CA GLY A 885 -55.79 38.31 23.89
C GLY A 885 -54.81 37.39 23.18
N SER A 886 -53.56 37.37 23.64
CA SER A 886 -52.50 36.50 23.10
C SER A 886 -51.74 35.77 24.20
N THR A 887 -51.17 34.62 23.86
CA THR A 887 -50.31 33.84 24.74
C THR A 887 -49.04 33.45 23.99
N PHE A 888 -47.91 33.95 24.45
CA PHE A 888 -46.58 33.59 23.97
C PHE A 888 -45.93 32.59 24.94
N ARG A 889 -45.48 31.45 24.42
CA ARG A 889 -44.79 30.41 25.19
C ARG A 889 -43.37 30.23 24.68
N VAL A 890 -42.39 30.42 25.55
CA VAL A 890 -40.97 30.22 25.26
C VAL A 890 -40.50 28.99 26.01
N LYS A 891 -40.01 27.98 25.28
CA LYS A 891 -39.40 26.77 25.86
C LYS A 891 -37.89 26.86 25.74
N MET A 892 -37.18 26.69 26.85
CA MET A 892 -35.72 26.81 26.90
C MET A 892 -35.12 25.72 27.79
N LEU A 893 -33.93 25.24 27.42
CA LEU A 893 -33.13 24.39 28.29
C LEU A 893 -32.41 25.26 29.32
N LEU A 894 -32.84 25.19 30.59
CA LEU A 894 -32.23 25.89 31.72
C LEU A 894 -31.78 24.85 32.76
N SER A 895 -30.65 24.20 32.50
CA SER A 895 -30.13 23.14 33.38
C SER A 895 -29.66 23.71 34.72
N GLU A 896 -30.11 23.10 35.82
CA GLU A 896 -29.70 23.44 37.18
C GLU A 896 -28.19 23.22 37.39
N VAL A 897 -27.58 24.12 38.17
CA VAL A 897 -26.16 24.04 38.54
C VAL A 897 -26.04 23.35 39.91
N ASN A 898 -25.51 22.13 39.92
CA ASN A 898 -25.40 21.30 41.13
C ASN A 898 -24.38 21.81 42.16
N ASN A 899 -23.44 22.65 41.75
CA ASN A 899 -22.38 23.16 42.61
C ASN A 899 -22.01 24.59 42.14
N PRO A 900 -22.85 25.60 42.46
CA PRO A 900 -22.67 26.94 41.94
C PRO A 900 -21.35 27.52 42.44
N THR A 901 -20.62 28.19 41.55
CA THR A 901 -19.38 28.86 41.87
C THR A 901 -19.68 29.94 42.92
N ARG A 902 -19.04 29.86 44.08
CA ARG A 902 -19.35 30.69 45.26
C ARG A 902 -19.02 32.17 44.97
N THR A 903 -19.93 32.92 44.36
CA THR A 903 -19.88 34.39 44.37
C THR A 903 -20.45 34.86 45.70
N ALA A 904 -19.58 35.12 46.66
CA ALA A 904 -19.95 35.84 47.87
C ALA A 904 -20.62 37.17 47.48
N PRO A 905 -21.66 37.64 48.21
CA PRO A 905 -22.14 39.01 48.06
C PRO A 905 -20.95 39.94 48.33
N ILE A 906 -20.77 40.97 47.50
CA ILE A 906 -19.70 41.96 47.68
C ILE A 906 -19.88 42.59 49.08
N GLU A 907 -18.99 42.22 49.99
CA GLU A 907 -18.87 42.79 51.33
C GLU A 907 -18.18 44.15 51.24
N ALA A 908 -18.86 45.20 51.71
CA ALA A 908 -18.37 46.56 52.02
C ALA A 908 -17.67 47.38 50.90
N PRO A 909 -17.87 48.71 50.84
CA PRO A 909 -17.14 49.58 49.92
C PRO A 909 -15.63 49.59 50.22
N ILE A 910 -14.81 49.50 49.17
CA ILE A 910 -13.34 49.54 49.25
C ILE A 910 -12.91 51.01 49.38
N LEU A 911 -12.18 51.34 50.45
CA LEU A 911 -11.70 52.70 50.74
C LEU A 911 -10.26 52.96 50.25
N GLY A 912 -9.56 51.93 49.78
CA GLY A 912 -8.17 51.99 49.33
C GLY A 912 -7.49 50.63 49.48
N TYR A 913 -6.16 50.59 49.48
CA TYR A 913 -5.39 49.36 49.70
C TYR A 913 -4.13 49.60 50.56
N HIS A 914 -3.63 48.54 51.20
CA HIS A 914 -2.43 48.60 52.03
C HIS A 914 -1.14 48.51 51.20
N GLY A 915 -0.12 49.30 51.56
CA GLY A 915 1.21 49.27 50.94
C GLY A 915 1.57 50.53 50.13
N PRO A 916 2.68 50.51 49.37
CA PRO A 916 3.13 51.67 48.59
C PRO A 916 2.17 51.97 47.42
N ARG A 917 2.12 53.25 47.00
CA ARG A 917 1.31 53.66 45.84
C ARG A 917 1.79 52.96 44.57
N LYS A 918 0.84 52.40 43.82
CA LYS A 918 1.04 51.61 42.60
C LYS A 918 0.66 52.44 41.39
N THR A 919 1.48 52.38 40.36
CA THR A 919 1.26 53.12 39.11
C THR A 919 0.63 52.21 38.07
N ILE A 920 -0.51 52.60 37.53
CA ILE A 920 -1.23 51.89 36.50
C ILE A 920 -1.23 52.74 35.22
N LEU A 921 -0.83 52.18 34.09
CA LEU A 921 -0.91 52.84 32.78
C LEU A 921 -2.08 52.27 31.99
N VAL A 922 -3.09 53.09 31.73
CA VAL A 922 -4.30 52.73 30.99
C VAL A 922 -4.17 53.20 29.55
N THR A 923 -4.28 52.26 28.61
CA THR A 923 -4.27 52.52 27.18
C THR A 923 -5.58 52.05 26.57
N ASP A 924 -6.35 53.00 26.07
CA ASP A 924 -7.66 52.79 25.47
C ASP A 924 -7.85 53.94 24.49
N ASP A 925 -8.54 53.77 23.36
CA ASP A 925 -8.79 54.86 22.42
C ASP A 925 -9.98 55.73 22.82
N ASP A 926 -10.92 55.20 23.62
CA ASP A 926 -12.10 55.90 24.13
C ASP A 926 -11.76 56.80 25.34
N PRO A 927 -11.85 58.14 25.20
CA PRO A 927 -11.58 59.06 26.30
C PRO A 927 -12.52 58.88 27.50
N SER A 928 -13.79 58.50 27.26
CA SER A 928 -14.76 58.30 28.34
C SER A 928 -14.41 57.08 29.21
N GLN A 929 -13.86 56.01 28.62
CA GLN A 929 -13.40 54.85 29.37
C GLN A 929 -12.15 55.16 30.19
N ARG A 930 -11.19 55.91 29.62
CA ARG A 930 -10.00 56.37 30.37
C ARG A 930 -10.39 57.26 31.54
N ASP A 931 -11.35 58.15 31.35
CA ASP A 931 -11.83 59.06 32.41
C ASP A 931 -12.59 58.33 33.52
N LEU A 932 -13.43 57.35 33.17
CA LEU A 932 -14.12 56.49 34.15
C LEU A 932 -13.11 55.74 35.04
N LEU A 933 -12.11 55.10 34.43
CA LEU A 933 -11.07 54.38 35.18
C LEU A 933 -10.26 55.33 36.07
N ARG A 934 -10.03 56.57 35.62
CA ARG A 934 -9.41 57.62 36.44
C ARG A 934 -10.25 57.99 37.65
N GLN A 935 -11.55 58.22 37.46
CA GLN A 935 -12.46 58.57 38.55
C GLN A 935 -12.59 57.46 39.58
N VAL A 936 -12.43 56.19 39.19
CA VAL A 936 -12.55 55.05 40.12
C VAL A 936 -11.24 54.74 40.83
N LEU A 937 -10.13 54.58 40.09
CA LEU A 937 -8.91 54.03 40.68
C LEU A 937 -8.05 55.09 41.38
N THR A 938 -8.12 56.36 40.97
CA THR A 938 -7.34 57.43 41.63
C THR A 938 -7.77 57.66 43.09
N PRO A 939 -9.07 57.71 43.45
CA PRO A 939 -9.51 57.79 44.85
C PRO A 939 -9.05 56.62 45.73
N LEU A 940 -8.86 55.42 45.14
CA LEU A 940 -8.39 54.23 45.86
C LEU A 940 -6.88 54.25 46.14
N GLY A 941 -6.15 55.28 45.69
CA GLY A 941 -4.73 55.49 45.97
C GLY A 941 -3.77 55.13 44.83
N PHE A 942 -4.27 54.68 43.67
CA PHE A 942 -3.44 54.39 42.49
C PHE A 942 -2.99 55.67 41.76
N ILE A 943 -1.78 55.65 41.22
CA ILE A 943 -1.29 56.67 40.29
C ILE A 943 -1.66 56.22 38.88
N LEU A 944 -2.50 56.98 38.18
CA LEU A 944 -2.93 56.62 36.83
C LEU A 944 -2.22 57.46 35.76
N LEU A 945 -1.59 56.79 34.81
CA LEU A 945 -1.11 57.36 33.56
C LEU A 945 -2.05 56.89 32.44
N SER A 946 -2.38 57.76 31.49
CA SER A 946 -3.31 57.43 30.41
C SER A 946 -2.70 57.69 29.05
N ALA A 947 -2.82 56.73 28.14
CA ALA A 947 -2.40 56.83 26.75
C ALA A 947 -3.62 56.61 25.81
N PRO A 948 -3.78 57.41 24.74
CA PRO A 948 -4.90 57.26 23.81
C PRO A 948 -4.68 56.17 22.75
N ASP A 949 -3.46 55.66 22.58
CA ASP A 949 -3.12 54.64 21.58
C ASP A 949 -1.85 53.85 21.97
N GLY A 950 -1.58 52.77 21.22
CA GLY A 950 -0.41 51.91 21.43
C GLY A 950 0.94 52.64 21.35
N PRO A 951 1.21 53.48 20.32
CA PRO A 951 2.47 54.24 20.24
C PRO A 951 2.69 55.20 21.41
N ALA A 952 1.65 55.91 21.86
CA ALA A 952 1.73 56.79 23.03
C ALA A 952 1.98 55.98 24.31
N CYS A 953 1.36 54.80 24.45
CA CYS A 953 1.64 53.88 25.56
C CYS A 953 3.12 53.47 25.58
N LEU A 954 3.67 53.02 24.44
CA LEU A 954 5.07 52.62 24.35
C LEU A 954 6.03 53.79 24.61
N SER A 955 5.71 54.99 24.11
CA SER A 955 6.49 56.20 24.36
C SER A 955 6.50 56.60 25.84
N LEU A 956 5.37 56.49 26.53
CA LEU A 956 5.28 56.74 27.96
C LEU A 956 6.03 55.65 28.75
N ALA A 957 5.90 54.38 28.36
CA ALA A 957 6.59 53.25 28.98
C ALA A 957 8.12 53.38 28.92
N GLN A 958 8.69 54.03 27.90
CA GLN A 958 10.14 54.31 27.86
C GLN A 958 10.62 55.20 29.01
N HIS A 959 9.76 56.10 29.52
CA HIS A 959 10.10 57.13 30.49
C HIS A 959 9.54 56.85 31.90
N CYS A 960 8.71 55.81 32.07
CA CYS A 960 8.15 55.43 33.35
C CYS A 960 8.10 53.90 33.51
N ARG A 961 8.12 53.41 34.76
CA ARG A 961 7.97 51.97 35.06
C ARG A 961 6.68 51.76 35.85
N PRO A 962 5.52 51.62 35.17
CA PRO A 962 4.27 51.33 35.86
C PRO A 962 4.28 49.92 36.44
N ASP A 963 3.55 49.71 37.54
CA ASP A 963 3.34 48.40 38.15
C ASP A 963 2.37 47.54 37.32
N MET A 964 1.46 48.18 36.57
CA MET A 964 0.48 47.51 35.72
C MET A 964 0.16 48.30 34.46
N PHE A 965 -0.08 47.60 33.36
CA PHE A 965 -0.65 48.11 32.12
C PHE A 965 -2.06 47.54 31.95
N LEU A 966 -3.04 48.40 31.71
CA LEU A 966 -4.35 48.02 31.17
C LEU A 966 -4.33 48.39 29.69
N LEU A 967 -4.46 47.40 28.81
CA LEU A 967 -4.35 47.59 27.37
C LEU A 967 -5.63 47.16 26.67
N ASP A 968 -6.27 48.08 25.96
CA ASP A 968 -7.30 47.72 25.00
C ASP A 968 -6.68 46.96 23.81
N ILE A 969 -7.38 45.93 23.33
CA ILE A 969 -6.92 45.12 22.20
C ILE A 969 -7.17 45.85 20.89
N SER A 970 -8.36 46.41 20.74
CA SER A 970 -8.83 46.97 19.47
C SER A 970 -8.55 48.47 19.39
N MET A 971 -7.28 48.84 19.31
CA MET A 971 -6.85 50.24 19.19
C MET A 971 -6.42 50.61 17.75
N PRO A 972 -6.65 51.86 17.29
CA PRO A 972 -6.18 52.33 15.99
C PRO A 972 -4.65 52.35 15.90
N GLY A 973 -4.12 51.95 14.74
CA GLY A 973 -2.69 52.02 14.41
C GLY A 973 -1.85 50.86 14.94
N MET A 974 -1.93 50.54 16.23
CA MET A 974 -1.21 49.41 16.85
C MET A 974 -2.12 48.68 17.84
N ASP A 975 -2.33 47.40 17.60
CA ASP A 975 -3.19 46.58 18.46
C ASP A 975 -2.54 46.30 19.83
N GLY A 976 -3.38 46.00 20.83
CA GLY A 976 -2.91 45.76 22.19
C GLY A 976 -1.97 44.55 22.31
N TRP A 977 -2.08 43.56 21.43
CA TRP A 977 -1.20 42.39 21.41
C TRP A 977 0.24 42.78 21.05
N THR A 978 0.39 43.58 20.00
CA THR A 978 1.69 44.11 19.56
C THR A 978 2.29 45.01 20.63
N VAL A 979 1.47 45.82 21.32
CA VAL A 979 1.94 46.63 22.46
C VAL A 979 2.43 45.74 23.61
N ALA A 980 1.68 44.72 24.00
CA ALA A 980 2.06 43.81 25.07
C ALA A 980 3.37 43.06 24.76
N GLU A 981 3.50 42.52 23.54
CA GLU A 981 4.74 41.88 23.08
C GLU A 981 5.92 42.86 23.11
N THR A 982 5.71 44.08 22.61
CA THR A 982 6.75 45.11 22.58
C THR A 982 7.17 45.51 24.00
N LEU A 983 6.23 45.73 24.92
CA LEU A 983 6.52 46.05 26.32
C LEU A 983 7.34 44.95 27.00
N ARG A 984 7.05 43.68 26.71
CA ARG A 984 7.88 42.56 27.19
C ARG A 984 9.27 42.61 26.57
N ALA A 985 9.38 42.77 25.26
CA ALA A 985 10.67 42.84 24.57
C ALA A 985 11.54 44.03 25.03
N THR A 986 10.94 45.15 25.44
CA THR A 986 11.64 46.37 25.89
C THR A 986 11.92 46.41 27.40
N GLY A 987 11.74 45.29 28.11
CA GLY A 987 12.21 45.12 29.49
C GLY A 987 11.17 45.36 30.60
N HIS A 988 9.89 45.54 30.28
CA HIS A 988 8.81 45.64 31.27
C HIS A 988 8.27 44.26 31.71
N HIS A 989 9.15 43.28 31.95
CA HIS A 989 8.75 41.91 32.34
C HIS A 989 8.12 41.84 33.74
N GLN A 990 8.38 42.82 34.61
CA GLN A 990 7.90 42.84 35.99
C GLN A 990 6.52 43.50 36.16
N ALA A 991 6.12 44.36 35.21
CA ALA A 991 4.81 45.01 35.23
C ALA A 991 3.71 44.01 34.86
N ARG A 992 2.55 44.09 35.50
CA ARG A 992 1.41 43.23 35.15
C ARG A 992 0.70 43.77 33.92
N ILE A 993 0.33 42.92 32.97
CA ILE A 993 -0.40 43.34 31.77
C ILE A 993 -1.79 42.69 31.79
N LEU A 994 -2.82 43.52 31.91
CA LEU A 994 -4.22 43.13 31.83
C LEU A 994 -4.80 43.59 30.49
N MET A 995 -5.16 42.63 29.65
CA MET A 995 -5.78 42.90 28.36
C MET A 995 -7.29 43.16 28.54
N VAL A 996 -7.82 44.16 27.84
CA VAL A 996 -9.23 44.54 27.85
C VAL A 996 -9.77 44.41 26.43
N SER A 997 -10.92 43.75 26.20
CA SER A 997 -11.43 43.51 24.84
C SER A 997 -12.94 43.62 24.70
N ALA A 998 -13.37 44.02 23.50
CA ALA A 998 -14.78 44.18 23.14
C ALA A 998 -15.45 42.92 22.57
N SER A 999 -14.72 41.82 22.27
CA SER A 999 -15.32 40.62 21.67
C SER A 999 -14.74 39.28 22.15
N ALA A 1000 -15.61 38.27 22.28
CA ALA A 1000 -15.22 36.91 22.66
C ALA A 1000 -14.36 36.20 21.59
N LEU A 1001 -14.42 36.66 20.33
CA LEU A 1001 -13.59 36.18 19.23
C LEU A 1001 -12.14 36.66 19.35
N GLU A 1002 -11.94 37.89 19.86
CA GLU A 1002 -10.62 38.41 20.25
C GLU A 1002 -10.06 37.69 21.49
N ALA A 1003 -10.93 37.13 22.35
CA ALA A 1003 -10.54 36.31 23.51
C ALA A 1003 -10.12 34.88 23.13
N HIS A 1004 -10.66 34.33 22.03
CA HIS A 1004 -10.50 32.91 21.63
C HIS A 1004 -9.75 32.74 20.29
N GLY A 1005 -9.05 33.77 19.83
CA GLY A 1005 -8.16 33.72 18.67
C GLY A 1005 -6.95 32.81 18.91
N ALA A 1006 -7.10 31.52 18.57
CA ALA A 1006 -6.11 30.44 18.54
C ALA A 1006 -5.65 29.85 19.90
N PRO A 1007 -5.58 28.50 20.03
CA PRO A 1007 -5.05 27.84 21.21
C PRO A 1007 -3.52 27.88 21.19
N LEU A 1008 -2.93 28.96 21.69
CA LEU A 1008 -1.51 29.02 22.05
C LEU A 1008 -1.40 29.84 23.34
N ALA A 1009 -0.79 29.25 24.36
CA ALA A 1009 -0.33 29.97 25.53
C ALA A 1009 0.62 31.09 25.07
N GLN A 1010 0.11 32.31 24.91
CA GLN A 1010 0.93 33.47 24.54
C GLN A 1010 1.46 34.11 25.84
N PRO A 1011 2.79 34.08 26.09
CA PRO A 1011 3.39 34.37 27.40
C PRO A 1011 3.49 35.86 27.76
N PHE A 1012 2.78 36.76 27.05
CA PHE A 1012 3.06 38.19 27.11
C PHE A 1012 2.11 39.00 28.00
N HIS A 1013 0.97 38.46 28.43
CA HIS A 1013 0.02 39.11 29.36
C HIS A 1013 -0.23 38.26 30.62
N ASP A 1014 -0.74 38.90 31.68
CA ASP A 1014 -0.99 38.25 32.99
C ASP A 1014 -2.49 38.03 33.30
N GLY A 1015 -3.39 38.71 32.58
CA GLY A 1015 -4.83 38.55 32.76
C GLY A 1015 -5.64 39.16 31.61
N TYR A 1016 -6.93 38.86 31.59
CA TYR A 1016 -7.85 39.28 30.54
C TYR A 1016 -9.22 39.70 31.11
N LEU A 1017 -9.79 40.80 30.61
CA LEU A 1017 -11.11 41.32 31.01
C LEU A 1017 -11.95 41.70 29.77
N MET A 1018 -13.24 41.35 29.80
CA MET A 1018 -14.19 41.69 28.73
C MET A 1018 -14.84 43.06 28.99
N LYS A 1019 -15.09 43.82 27.92
CA LYS A 1019 -15.91 45.04 27.93
C LYS A 1019 -17.40 44.66 27.79
N PRO A 1020 -18.34 45.34 28.47
CA PRO A 1020 -18.13 46.48 29.37
C PRO A 1020 -17.42 46.04 30.67
N VAL A 1021 -16.44 46.83 31.11
CA VAL A 1021 -15.62 46.53 32.29
C VAL A 1021 -16.49 46.59 33.54
N GLU A 1022 -16.75 45.44 34.14
CA GLU A 1022 -17.43 45.37 35.44
C GLU A 1022 -16.47 45.77 36.56
N LEU A 1023 -16.85 46.81 37.29
CA LEU A 1023 -15.99 47.41 38.30
C LEU A 1023 -15.53 46.44 39.40
N PRO A 1024 -16.40 45.59 39.98
CA PRO A 1024 -15.97 44.63 41.00
C PRO A 1024 -14.95 43.63 40.45
N ARG A 1025 -15.15 43.17 39.22
CA ARG A 1025 -14.25 42.21 38.56
C ARG A 1025 -12.91 42.84 38.23
N LEU A 1026 -12.90 44.10 37.78
CA LEU A 1026 -11.67 44.84 37.55
C LEU A 1026 -10.85 44.99 38.85
N LEU A 1027 -11.50 45.39 39.94
CA LEU A 1027 -10.84 45.55 41.24
C LEU A 1027 -10.34 44.21 41.78
N GLU A 1028 -11.11 43.13 41.64
CA GLU A 1028 -10.65 41.78 42.00
C GLU A 1028 -9.37 41.39 41.25
N MET A 1029 -9.35 41.59 39.92
CA MET A 1029 -8.19 41.27 39.08
C MET A 1029 -6.98 42.14 39.39
N ILE A 1030 -7.17 43.45 39.63
CA ILE A 1030 -6.10 44.35 40.07
C ILE A 1030 -5.53 43.87 41.41
N GLY A 1031 -6.41 43.52 42.36
CA GLY A 1031 -6.05 42.97 43.67
C GLY A 1031 -5.16 41.74 43.56
N GLN A 1032 -5.58 40.76 42.75
CA GLN A 1032 -4.87 39.51 42.52
C GLN A 1032 -3.53 39.71 41.79
N LEU A 1033 -3.50 40.52 40.72
CA LEU A 1033 -2.31 40.69 39.87
C LEU A 1033 -1.22 41.53 40.55
N LEU A 1034 -1.62 42.62 41.23
CA LEU A 1034 -0.71 43.46 41.99
C LEU A 1034 -0.39 42.91 43.38
N LYS A 1035 -1.12 41.88 43.83
CA LYS A 1035 -1.00 41.26 45.16
C LYS A 1035 -1.13 42.29 46.29
N ILE A 1036 -2.20 43.08 46.23
CA ILE A 1036 -2.52 44.11 47.21
C ILE A 1036 -3.68 43.65 48.08
N GLU A 1037 -3.66 44.04 49.36
CA GLU A 1037 -4.78 43.83 50.28
C GLU A 1037 -5.65 45.09 50.30
N TRP A 1038 -6.92 44.92 49.92
CA TRP A 1038 -7.93 45.98 49.93
C TRP A 1038 -8.28 46.37 51.37
N ARG A 1039 -8.44 47.67 51.62
CA ARG A 1039 -8.97 48.21 52.86
C ARG A 1039 -10.47 48.42 52.70
N TYR A 1040 -11.25 47.74 53.53
CA TYR A 1040 -12.71 47.81 53.50
C TYR A 1040 -13.21 48.71 54.63
N ASP A 1041 -14.41 49.27 54.45
CA ASP A 1041 -15.09 50.11 55.45
C ASP A 1041 -15.19 49.46 56.86
N ARG A 1042 -15.13 48.13 56.94
CA ARG A 1042 -15.17 47.38 58.22
C ARG A 1042 -13.90 47.47 59.07
N ASP A 1043 -12.75 47.87 58.53
CA ASP A 1043 -11.51 47.91 59.31
C ASP A 1043 -11.41 49.15 60.24
N GLU A 1044 -12.35 50.10 60.15
CA GLU A 1044 -12.36 51.31 61.00
C GLU A 1044 -13.56 51.47 61.95
N THR A 1045 -14.55 50.58 61.99
CA THR A 1045 -15.69 50.71 62.93
C THR A 1045 -15.77 49.59 63.96
N ALA A 1046 -15.00 49.76 65.04
CA ALA A 1046 -15.43 49.31 66.35
C ALA A 1046 -16.56 50.22 66.85
N ALA A 1047 -17.68 49.60 67.26
CA ALA A 1047 -18.86 50.12 67.97
C ALA A 1047 -19.96 50.87 67.18
N GLU A 1048 -21.05 50.17 66.87
CA GLU A 1048 -22.41 50.76 66.82
C GLU A 1048 -23.42 49.83 67.53
N GLN A 1049 -24.25 50.43 68.39
CA GLN A 1049 -25.21 49.77 69.28
C GLN A 1049 -26.47 49.28 68.53
N HIS A 1050 -26.92 48.05 68.80
CA HIS A 1050 -28.24 47.56 68.37
C HIS A 1050 -29.32 48.01 69.37
N TRP A 1051 -30.46 48.49 68.87
CA TRP A 1051 -31.65 48.75 69.69
C TRP A 1051 -32.31 47.44 70.13
N THR A 1052 -32.75 47.39 71.38
CA THR A 1052 -33.41 46.26 72.02
C THR A 1052 -34.79 46.67 72.55
N PRO A 1053 -35.75 45.74 72.76
CA PRO A 1053 -37.10 46.09 73.20
C PRO A 1053 -37.20 46.76 74.58
N ASP A 1054 -36.13 46.74 75.39
CA ASP A 1054 -36.02 47.45 76.68
C ASP A 1054 -35.59 48.93 76.53
N ASP A 1055 -35.25 49.37 75.31
CA ASP A 1055 -34.89 50.76 74.99
C ASP A 1055 -36.14 51.61 74.67
N THR A 1056 -35.99 52.95 74.70
CA THR A 1056 -37.10 53.90 74.52
C THR A 1056 -37.86 53.71 73.20
N CYS A 1057 -39.12 53.27 73.31
CA CYS A 1057 -40.04 53.02 72.20
C CYS A 1057 -40.95 54.24 71.90
N PRO A 1058 -41.30 54.49 70.63
CA PRO A 1058 -42.34 55.47 70.29
C PRO A 1058 -43.71 55.08 70.87
N PRO A 1059 -44.60 56.04 71.17
CA PRO A 1059 -45.91 55.74 71.74
C PRO A 1059 -46.78 54.87 70.82
N ALA A 1060 -47.64 54.03 71.41
CA ALA A 1060 -48.43 53.00 70.71
C ALA A 1060 -49.17 53.49 69.45
N HIS A 1061 -49.74 54.70 69.46
CA HIS A 1061 -50.42 55.28 68.29
C HIS A 1061 -49.49 55.43 67.06
N ARG A 1062 -48.19 55.69 67.26
CA ARG A 1062 -47.19 55.81 66.19
C ARG A 1062 -46.81 54.42 65.67
N ILE A 1063 -46.74 53.43 66.56
CA ILE A 1063 -46.50 52.02 66.21
C ILE A 1063 -47.66 51.47 65.38
N ASP A 1064 -48.90 51.74 65.77
CA ASP A 1064 -50.10 51.33 65.01
C ASP A 1064 -50.13 51.94 63.60
N GLN A 1065 -49.71 53.19 63.46
CA GLN A 1065 -49.57 53.84 62.15
C GLN A 1065 -48.50 53.15 61.29
N LEU A 1066 -47.36 52.79 61.89
CA LEU A 1066 -46.30 52.05 61.20
C LEU A 1066 -46.76 50.63 60.79
N ILE A 1067 -47.51 49.94 61.64
CA ILE A 1067 -48.14 48.64 61.34
C ILE A 1067 -49.13 48.79 60.17
N SER A 1068 -50.01 49.79 60.22
CA SER A 1068 -50.99 50.03 59.15
C SER A 1068 -50.33 50.36 57.81
N LEU A 1069 -49.28 51.19 57.83
CA LEU A 1069 -48.48 51.49 56.64
C LEU A 1069 -47.71 50.26 56.11
N GLY A 1070 -47.27 49.39 57.01
CA GLY A 1070 -46.65 48.10 56.70
C GLY A 1070 -47.63 47.10 56.08
N GLU A 1071 -48.86 46.99 56.58
CA GLU A 1071 -49.92 46.14 56.02
C GLU A 1071 -50.38 46.60 54.64
N MET A 1072 -50.36 47.92 54.39
CA MET A 1072 -50.61 48.49 53.06
C MET A 1072 -49.40 48.41 52.12
N GLY A 1073 -48.22 47.99 52.61
CA GLY A 1073 -46.99 47.87 51.82
C GLY A 1073 -46.44 49.20 51.30
N HIS A 1074 -46.79 50.33 51.93
CA HIS A 1074 -46.49 51.67 51.42
C HIS A 1074 -45.13 52.19 51.90
N ILE A 1075 -44.04 51.58 51.42
CA ILE A 1075 -42.65 51.77 51.87
C ILE A 1075 -42.23 53.25 51.98
N ARG A 1076 -42.57 54.08 51.00
CA ARG A 1076 -42.21 55.50 51.00
C ARG A 1076 -42.88 56.29 52.13
N ALA A 1077 -44.09 55.89 52.52
CA ALA A 1077 -44.81 56.50 53.65
C ALA A 1077 -44.28 55.99 54.99
N ILE A 1078 -43.83 54.72 55.06
CA ILE A 1078 -43.11 54.19 56.22
C ILE A 1078 -41.83 54.96 56.47
N GLN A 1079 -40.99 55.15 55.44
CA GLN A 1079 -39.74 55.91 55.54
C GLN A 1079 -40.00 57.36 55.97
N MET A 1080 -41.00 58.04 55.37
CA MET A 1080 -41.40 59.38 55.79
C MET A 1080 -41.87 59.42 57.25
N LYS A 1081 -42.61 58.40 57.70
CA LYS A 1081 -43.11 58.34 59.07
C LYS A 1081 -42.00 58.05 60.10
N LEU A 1082 -41.03 57.22 59.73
CA LEU A 1082 -39.82 56.96 60.52
C LEU A 1082 -38.94 58.21 60.61
N ASP A 1083 -38.79 58.95 59.51
CA ASP A 1083 -38.09 60.24 59.49
C ASP A 1083 -38.81 61.29 60.37
N GLU A 1084 -40.14 61.33 60.34
CA GLU A 1084 -40.96 62.19 61.22
C GLU A 1084 -40.76 61.84 62.71
N ILE A 1085 -40.77 60.55 63.07
CA ILE A 1085 -40.54 60.08 64.45
C ILE A 1085 -39.12 60.42 64.92
N GLY A 1086 -38.11 60.23 64.06
CA GLY A 1086 -36.71 60.54 64.40
C GLY A 1086 -36.41 62.04 64.50
N ALA A 1087 -37.11 62.87 63.72
CA ALA A 1087 -36.96 64.33 63.76
C ALA A 1087 -37.67 64.97 64.95
N GLU A 1088 -38.84 64.48 65.36
CA GLU A 1088 -39.60 65.02 66.50
C GLU A 1088 -39.07 64.54 67.86
N HIS A 1089 -38.52 63.33 67.92
CA HIS A 1089 -38.10 62.67 69.17
C HIS A 1089 -36.74 61.95 69.00
N PRO A 1090 -35.62 62.66 69.23
CA PRO A 1090 -34.27 62.11 69.08
C PRO A 1090 -34.00 60.87 69.95
N GLU A 1091 -34.71 60.71 71.06
CA GLU A 1091 -34.67 59.56 71.96
C GLU A 1091 -35.10 58.23 71.32
N HIS A 1092 -35.80 58.28 70.17
CA HIS A 1092 -36.23 57.10 69.41
C HIS A 1092 -35.35 56.83 68.19
N MET A 1093 -34.24 57.54 68.03
CA MET A 1093 -33.38 57.41 66.84
C MET A 1093 -32.80 56.01 66.65
N ALA A 1094 -32.52 55.29 67.74
CA ALA A 1094 -32.04 53.91 67.67
C ALA A 1094 -33.12 52.95 67.12
N PHE A 1095 -34.38 53.12 67.52
CA PHE A 1095 -35.53 52.41 66.95
C PHE A 1095 -35.74 52.77 65.48
N VAL A 1096 -35.69 54.07 65.15
CA VAL A 1096 -35.85 54.56 63.76
C VAL A 1096 -34.76 54.00 62.86
N ALA A 1097 -33.50 53.99 63.30
CA ALA A 1097 -32.39 53.43 62.54
C ALA A 1097 -32.56 51.94 62.27
N GLN A 1098 -33.01 51.16 63.26
CA GLN A 1098 -33.25 49.73 63.07
C GLN A 1098 -34.45 49.45 62.17
N MET A 1099 -35.58 50.15 62.36
CA MET A 1099 -36.76 49.99 61.50
C MET A 1099 -36.46 50.43 60.07
N ARG A 1100 -35.68 51.51 59.89
CA ARG A 1100 -35.21 51.97 58.58
C ARG A 1100 -34.29 50.94 57.93
N MET A 1101 -33.38 50.33 58.69
CA MET A 1101 -32.52 49.25 58.18
C MET A 1101 -33.35 48.07 57.66
N LEU A 1102 -34.40 47.66 58.37
CA LEU A 1102 -35.28 46.57 57.94
C LEU A 1102 -36.06 46.93 56.67
N ILE A 1103 -36.55 48.17 56.58
CA ILE A 1103 -37.27 48.66 55.39
C ILE A 1103 -36.35 48.83 54.18
N ASP A 1104 -35.13 49.34 54.36
CA ASP A 1104 -34.15 49.51 53.28
C ASP A 1104 -33.64 48.16 52.75
N ARG A 1105 -33.67 47.12 53.61
CA ARG A 1105 -33.43 45.72 53.21
C ARG A 1105 -34.66 44.99 52.67
N PHE A 1106 -35.80 45.68 52.59
CA PHE A 1106 -37.10 45.13 52.18
C PHE A 1106 -37.58 43.94 53.04
N ASP A 1107 -37.10 43.83 54.29
CA ASP A 1107 -37.52 42.80 55.24
C ASP A 1107 -38.79 43.25 56.00
N LEU A 1108 -39.89 43.31 55.24
CA LEU A 1108 -41.20 43.70 55.75
C LEU A 1108 -41.74 42.69 56.77
N ASP A 1109 -41.38 41.40 56.65
CA ASP A 1109 -41.82 40.37 57.58
C ASP A 1109 -41.21 40.57 58.97
N GLN A 1110 -39.89 40.82 59.06
CA GLN A 1110 -39.23 41.10 60.32
C GLN A 1110 -39.61 42.48 60.89
N TYR A 1111 -39.78 43.49 60.03
CA TYR A 1111 -40.34 44.80 60.40
C TYR A 1111 -41.72 44.67 61.05
N MET A 1112 -42.64 43.93 60.42
CA MET A 1112 -43.99 43.70 60.95
C MET A 1112 -43.99 42.84 62.21
N SER A 1113 -43.10 41.85 62.31
CA SER A 1113 -42.96 41.01 63.51
C SER A 1113 -42.50 41.82 64.72
N LEU A 1114 -41.53 42.72 64.56
CA LEU A 1114 -41.02 43.57 65.63
C LEU A 1114 -42.09 44.57 66.10
N LEU A 1115 -42.77 45.24 65.17
CA LEU A 1115 -43.83 46.20 65.53
C LEU A 1115 -45.02 45.51 66.22
N LYS A 1116 -45.42 44.31 65.78
CA LYS A 1116 -46.49 43.53 66.43
C LYS A 1116 -46.11 43.04 67.82
N THR A 1117 -44.83 42.78 68.07
CA THR A 1117 -44.31 42.37 69.39
C THR A 1117 -44.35 43.56 70.38
N LEU A 1118 -44.11 44.77 69.90
CA LEU A 1118 -44.21 46.00 70.70
C LEU A 1118 -45.67 46.38 70.98
N GLN A 1119 -46.59 46.09 70.07
CA GLN A 1119 -48.03 46.28 70.28
C GLN A 1119 -48.58 45.41 71.43
N THR A 1120 -47.98 44.24 71.68
CA THR A 1120 -48.38 43.32 72.76
C THR A 1120 -47.81 43.63 74.14
N HIS A 1121 -46.84 44.56 74.27
CA HIS A 1121 -46.19 44.88 75.54
C HIS A 1121 -46.81 46.06 76.32
N ASP A 1122 -47.77 46.78 75.73
CA ASP A 1122 -48.45 47.95 76.33
C ASP A 1122 -49.97 47.73 76.55
N SER A 1123 -50.39 46.46 76.73
CA SER A 1123 -51.76 46.09 77.16
C SER A 1123 -51.87 45.84 78.66
#